data_AF-A0A4R8DGS1-F1
#
_entry.id   AF-A0A4R8DGS1-F1
#
_cell.length_a   1.000
_cell.length_b   1.000
_cell.length_c   1.000
_cell.angle_alpha   90.00
_cell.angle_beta   90.00
_cell.angle_gamma   90.00
#
_symmetry.space_group_name_H-M   'P 1'
#
loop_
_entity.id
_entity.type
_entity.pdbx_description
1 polymer ?
#
loop_
_entity_poly.entity_id
_entity_poly.type
_entity_poly.pdbx_seq_one_letter_code
_entity_poly.pdbx_strand_id
1 'polypeptide(L)'
;MKNIAFSLVLALSVCSAAAQPYGQIRDGLHRPGEQMTVAFLGGSITYNPGWREKVCDYLRTRWPQTTFRFIAAGIPSLGSVPHAFRLQQDVLDSGKVDLLFVETAVNDRVNGTDSLLQVRALEGIIRHARLSNPAMDIVMMAFADPDKTKDYTSGRTPVEVANQELVAGHYRLPSANIAYEVYDHLRKGEFSWEKDFKDIHPAPFGQELYFQSIRRLLEACWVTKAGVAPQGSGAPGPAPRPLDPANLSEGQYVPVYDAAFDSTWTLSMDWTPADSASTRKGFVHVPVLSAVTPGATLTLAFRGTAAGIAVLSGPDAGAITYSIDDGPARTMNLYTQWSSWLHLPWYEVLGSGLEEGQHLLKVTIADNNDPRSKGHSVRIAHFLVNGPPASTPKKDVADFMRQRFGLFIHWGPVTLRGTEIGWSRGREVPTEEYDTLYKEFDPALFNADAWVAAAKAAGMHYLTIVAKHHDGFCLWPTAYSDFNIMHTPFKRDVVGELAEACRKQHIHFCIYSTVLDWHDKDYGPNMPAFVARMKGELKELITHYHPYMLWFDGYWEKPWTMAYAREVYAYIKSLDPDVVVNNRLGKDPSTLYGTSAVGDFLTPEQEIGRLNMVEPWESCITIATQWAWKPNDKVKTLAECIHALVRTAAGNGNLLLNISPMPDGRFEAREATRIREVGEWLSRYGSSIYDTKGGPYTPNDVYASTRKGKLVYIHLMQRPSDTLTLPALAGARVLRAYWMGGGEQAFQQGDNLIFPLPKTLPDPNSAVLVLALDTDAEQLPLVHDQHH
;
A
#
# COMPACT_ATOMS: atom_id res chain seq x y z
N MET A 1 15.73 14.04 -38.99
CA MET A 1 16.79 14.97 -38.55
C MET A 1 17.91 14.18 -37.87
N LYS A 2 18.65 13.33 -38.60
CA LYS A 2 20.11 13.41 -38.87
C LYS A 2 20.96 14.31 -37.94
N ASN A 3 21.92 13.66 -37.27
CA ASN A 3 23.29 14.12 -36.96
C ASN A 3 23.55 15.23 -35.92
N ILE A 4 22.93 15.20 -34.74
CA ILE A 4 23.46 15.94 -33.57
C ILE A 4 23.17 15.13 -32.29
N ALA A 5 24.11 14.29 -31.83
CA ALA A 5 24.25 13.81 -30.43
C ALA A 5 25.24 12.61 -30.25
N PHE A 6 26.21 12.39 -31.13
CA PHE A 6 27.15 11.24 -31.01
C PHE A 6 28.60 11.65 -30.71
N SER A 7 28.81 12.81 -30.07
CA SER A 7 30.17 13.32 -29.79
C SER A 7 30.38 13.83 -28.36
N LEU A 8 29.64 13.32 -27.38
CA LEU A 8 29.89 13.65 -25.97
C LEU A 8 29.77 12.45 -25.02
N VAL A 9 30.24 11.26 -25.42
CA VAL A 9 30.52 10.14 -24.49
C VAL A 9 31.75 9.37 -25.00
N LEU A 10 32.88 10.06 -25.15
CA LEU A 10 34.15 9.42 -25.49
C LEU A 10 35.29 10.03 -24.67
N ALA A 11 35.19 9.91 -23.35
CA ALA A 11 36.30 10.00 -22.42
C ALA A 11 35.81 9.55 -21.04
N LEU A 12 36.00 8.27 -20.72
CA LEU A 12 36.13 7.64 -19.38
C LEU A 12 35.60 6.19 -19.44
N SER A 13 36.35 5.30 -20.08
CA SER A 13 36.19 3.86 -19.84
C SER A 13 37.53 3.15 -19.96
N VAL A 14 38.27 3.11 -18.85
CA VAL A 14 39.27 2.06 -18.62
C VAL A 14 39.18 1.72 -17.14
N CYS A 15 38.60 0.56 -16.81
CA CYS A 15 38.85 -0.07 -15.52
C CYS A 15 40.33 -0.51 -15.50
N SER A 16 41.22 0.39 -15.07
CA SER A 16 42.39 0.00 -14.30
C SER A 16 42.04 0.17 -12.83
N ALA A 17 42.79 -0.47 -11.93
CA ALA A 17 42.61 -0.44 -10.47
C ALA A 17 42.69 0.96 -9.81
N ALA A 18 42.57 2.06 -10.57
CA ALA A 18 42.69 3.45 -10.17
C ALA A 18 41.47 4.34 -10.50
N ALA A 19 40.38 3.83 -11.11
CA ALA A 19 39.18 4.64 -11.37
C ALA A 19 38.28 4.75 -10.13
N GLN A 20 37.93 5.97 -9.71
CA GLN A 20 36.98 6.20 -8.61
C GLN A 20 35.55 5.83 -9.04
N PRO A 21 34.71 5.26 -8.15
CA PRO A 21 33.31 4.97 -8.48
C PRO A 21 32.52 6.26 -8.76
N TYR A 22 31.52 6.18 -9.65
CA TYR A 22 30.62 7.31 -9.96
C TYR A 22 29.77 7.78 -8.76
N GLY A 23 29.63 6.92 -7.74
CA GLY A 23 28.80 7.12 -6.57
C GLY A 23 29.48 6.70 -5.27
N GLN A 24 28.89 7.10 -4.14
CA GLN A 24 29.31 6.67 -2.80
C GLN A 24 28.25 5.75 -2.18
N ILE A 25 28.69 4.83 -1.34
CA ILE A 25 27.83 4.06 -0.44
C ILE A 25 27.98 4.70 0.93
N ARG A 26 26.86 5.02 1.57
CA ARG A 26 26.93 5.72 2.86
C ARG A 26 27.43 4.75 3.91
N ASP A 27 28.32 5.25 4.78
CA ASP A 27 28.83 4.51 5.93
C ASP A 27 27.72 4.27 7.00
N GLY A 28 26.55 4.90 6.81
CA GLY A 28 25.34 4.73 7.61
C GLY A 28 24.67 3.35 7.51
N LEU A 29 25.30 2.38 6.84
CA LEU A 29 24.99 0.94 6.98
C LEU A 29 25.51 0.36 8.32
N HIS A 30 26.43 1.04 9.00
CA HIS A 30 26.84 0.70 10.36
C HIS A 30 25.91 1.35 11.39
N ARG A 31 24.93 0.59 11.87
CA ARG A 31 24.02 1.03 12.93
C ARG A 31 23.97 -0.01 14.04
N PRO A 32 24.76 0.17 15.12
CA PRO A 32 24.73 -0.72 16.26
C PRO A 32 23.31 -0.80 16.84
N GLY A 33 22.79 -2.02 17.01
CA GLY A 33 21.45 -2.25 17.58
C GLY A 33 20.26 -2.10 16.62
N GLU A 34 20.47 -1.66 15.38
CA GLU A 34 19.43 -1.67 14.34
C GLU A 34 19.59 -2.89 13.40
N GLN A 35 18.48 -3.33 12.79
CA GLN A 35 18.51 -4.32 11.70
C GLN A 35 18.66 -3.61 10.36
N MET A 36 19.61 -4.06 9.54
CA MET A 36 19.83 -3.60 8.16
C MET A 36 19.44 -4.68 7.16
N THR A 37 18.69 -4.28 6.13
CA THR A 37 18.24 -5.21 5.08
C THR A 37 19.02 -4.99 3.79
N VAL A 38 19.62 -6.06 3.27
CA VAL A 38 20.38 -6.08 2.02
C VAL A 38 19.71 -7.02 1.03
N ALA A 39 19.40 -6.54 -0.17
CA ALA A 39 18.73 -7.31 -1.20
C ALA A 39 19.62 -7.54 -2.43
N PHE A 40 19.49 -8.73 -3.04
CA PHE A 40 20.20 -9.11 -4.26
C PHE A 40 19.18 -9.44 -5.34
N LEU A 41 18.97 -8.49 -6.26
CA LEU A 41 18.03 -8.61 -7.37
C LEU A 41 18.82 -9.00 -8.63
N GLY A 42 18.55 -10.19 -9.18
CA GLY A 42 19.24 -10.61 -10.40
C GLY A 42 18.77 -11.89 -11.05
N GLY A 43 19.51 -12.32 -12.06
CA GLY A 43 19.27 -13.54 -12.83
C GLY A 43 19.80 -14.83 -12.18
N SER A 44 20.15 -15.81 -13.02
CA SER A 44 20.67 -17.12 -12.58
C SER A 44 21.98 -17.04 -11.81
N ILE A 45 22.85 -16.08 -12.14
CA ILE A 45 24.14 -15.90 -11.45
C ILE A 45 23.91 -15.38 -10.03
N THR A 46 22.92 -14.51 -9.84
CA THR A 46 22.51 -13.98 -8.53
C THR A 46 21.69 -14.99 -7.73
N TYR A 47 20.98 -15.92 -8.38
CA TYR A 47 20.28 -17.03 -7.73
C TYR A 47 21.27 -18.02 -7.08
N ASN A 48 22.32 -18.39 -7.81
CA ASN A 48 23.30 -19.39 -7.37
C ASN A 48 24.11 -18.94 -6.13
N PRO A 49 24.47 -19.87 -5.24
CA PRO A 49 25.38 -19.60 -4.13
C PRO A 49 26.80 -19.28 -4.65
N GLY A 50 27.64 -18.66 -3.80
CA GLY A 50 28.98 -18.22 -4.19
C GLY A 50 29.26 -16.76 -3.82
N TRP A 51 29.43 -15.89 -4.82
CA TRP A 51 29.82 -14.49 -4.61
C TRP A 51 28.88 -13.75 -3.63
N ARG A 52 27.57 -14.00 -3.73
CA ARG A 52 26.55 -13.35 -2.88
C ARG A 52 26.76 -13.67 -1.41
N GLU A 53 27.00 -14.95 -1.09
CA GLU A 53 27.24 -15.39 0.29
C GLU A 53 28.52 -14.78 0.85
N LYS A 54 29.58 -14.70 0.02
CA LYS A 54 30.82 -14.02 0.39
C LYS A 54 30.61 -12.53 0.66
N VAL A 55 29.75 -11.84 -0.11
CA VAL A 55 29.36 -10.45 0.18
C VAL A 55 28.60 -10.36 1.51
N CYS A 56 27.63 -11.25 1.76
CA CYS A 56 26.92 -11.29 3.05
C CYS A 56 27.87 -11.47 4.23
N ASP A 57 28.82 -12.41 4.12
CA ASP A 57 29.81 -12.67 5.16
C ASP A 57 30.76 -11.49 5.35
N TYR A 58 31.21 -10.87 4.26
CA TYR A 58 32.02 -9.66 4.30
C TYR A 58 31.32 -8.51 5.06
N LEU A 59 30.03 -8.28 4.80
CA LEU A 59 29.25 -7.24 5.50
C LEU A 59 29.11 -7.55 6.99
N ARG A 60 28.84 -8.81 7.36
CA ARG A 60 28.80 -9.25 8.77
C ARG A 60 30.15 -9.08 9.47
N THR A 61 31.24 -9.45 8.80
CA THR A 61 32.60 -9.32 9.35
C THR A 61 33.02 -7.87 9.50
N ARG A 62 32.67 -7.01 8.54
CA ARG A 62 32.99 -5.58 8.58
C ARG A 62 32.23 -4.85 9.69
N TRP A 63 30.96 -5.23 9.92
CA TRP A 63 30.10 -4.60 10.93
C TRP A 63 29.48 -5.64 11.88
N PRO A 64 30.28 -6.20 12.81
CA PRO A 64 29.82 -7.28 13.69
C PRO A 64 28.75 -6.86 14.71
N GLN A 65 28.55 -5.55 14.91
CA GLN A 65 27.54 -4.99 15.82
C GLN A 65 26.20 -4.67 15.12
N THR A 66 26.10 -4.89 13.81
CA THR A 66 24.89 -4.64 13.02
C THR A 66 24.20 -5.97 12.70
N THR A 67 22.89 -6.03 12.92
CA THR A 67 22.11 -7.22 12.57
C THR A 67 21.72 -7.13 11.09
N PHE A 68 22.10 -8.11 10.27
CA PHE A 68 21.75 -8.13 8.85
C PHE A 68 20.63 -9.11 8.52
N ARG A 69 19.65 -8.64 7.75
CA ARG A 69 18.70 -9.46 7.02
C ARG A 69 19.05 -9.43 5.53
N PHE A 70 19.17 -10.61 4.92
CA PHE A 70 19.51 -10.73 3.50
C PHE A 70 18.33 -11.25 2.70
N ILE A 71 17.98 -10.56 1.61
CA ILE A 71 16.94 -10.97 0.67
C ILE A 71 17.62 -11.50 -0.59
N ALA A 72 17.47 -12.81 -0.82
CA ALA A 72 17.98 -13.51 -1.99
C ALA A 72 16.95 -13.49 -3.14
N ALA A 73 16.81 -12.36 -3.81
CA ALA A 73 15.87 -12.17 -4.92
C ALA A 73 16.52 -12.48 -6.29
N GLY A 74 17.27 -13.57 -6.40
CA GLY A 74 17.74 -14.07 -7.71
C GLY A 74 16.70 -15.00 -8.33
N ILE A 75 16.39 -14.85 -9.62
CA ILE A 75 15.55 -15.82 -10.35
C ILE A 75 16.21 -16.16 -11.69
N PRO A 76 16.44 -17.45 -11.99
CA PRO A 76 17.06 -17.85 -13.25
C PRO A 76 16.34 -17.33 -14.49
N SER A 77 17.11 -16.87 -15.48
CA SER A 77 16.65 -16.39 -16.80
C SER A 77 15.93 -15.04 -16.83
N LEU A 78 15.85 -14.34 -15.69
CA LEU A 78 15.23 -13.01 -15.63
C LEU A 78 16.25 -11.88 -15.85
N GLY A 79 15.87 -10.87 -16.64
CA GLY A 79 16.62 -9.64 -16.93
C GLY A 79 15.97 -8.39 -16.34
N SER A 80 16.23 -7.21 -16.91
CA SER A 80 15.79 -5.91 -16.39
C SER A 80 14.26 -5.75 -16.36
N VAL A 81 13.55 -6.12 -17.42
CA VAL A 81 12.07 -6.01 -17.49
C VAL A 81 11.36 -6.75 -16.36
N PRO A 82 11.55 -8.07 -16.15
CA PRO A 82 10.93 -8.74 -15.01
C PRO A 82 11.32 -8.14 -13.67
N HIS A 83 12.55 -7.63 -13.54
CA HIS A 83 13.01 -7.00 -12.30
C HIS A 83 12.27 -5.70 -12.00
N ALA A 84 11.92 -4.91 -13.00
CA ALA A 84 11.13 -3.69 -12.83
C ALA A 84 9.71 -3.97 -12.29
N PHE A 85 9.06 -5.06 -12.71
CA PHE A 85 7.70 -5.39 -12.27
C PHE A 85 7.62 -6.19 -10.97
N ARG A 86 8.68 -6.96 -10.64
CA ARG A 86 8.68 -7.82 -9.45
C ARG A 86 9.36 -7.20 -8.23
N LEU A 87 10.03 -6.05 -8.40
CA LEU A 87 10.77 -5.39 -7.33
C LEU A 87 9.90 -5.18 -6.09
N GLN A 88 8.65 -4.74 -6.28
CA GLN A 88 7.70 -4.56 -5.19
C GLN A 88 7.49 -5.88 -4.42
N GLN A 89 7.02 -6.91 -5.10
CA GLN A 89 6.65 -8.19 -4.48
C GLN A 89 7.85 -8.92 -3.86
N ASP A 90 8.97 -8.99 -4.58
CA ASP A 90 10.08 -9.89 -4.21
C ASP A 90 11.12 -9.21 -3.31
N VAL A 91 11.09 -7.88 -3.20
CA VAL A 91 12.08 -7.11 -2.43
C VAL A 91 11.42 -6.13 -1.47
N LEU A 92 10.57 -5.21 -1.96
CA LEU A 92 10.11 -4.06 -1.16
C LEU A 92 8.97 -4.41 -0.20
N ASP A 93 8.14 -5.40 -0.54
CA ASP A 93 7.04 -5.90 0.29
C ASP A 93 7.53 -6.57 1.57
N SER A 94 8.77 -7.02 1.57
CA SER A 94 9.46 -7.55 2.74
C SER A 94 9.80 -6.47 3.78
N GLY A 95 9.59 -5.18 3.48
CA GLY A 95 9.88 -4.05 4.37
C GLY A 95 11.03 -3.18 3.86
N LYS A 96 11.55 -2.31 4.74
CA LYS A 96 12.62 -1.38 4.39
C LYS A 96 13.90 -2.11 3.94
N VAL A 97 14.44 -1.72 2.79
CA VAL A 97 15.72 -2.17 2.24
C VAL A 97 16.72 -1.02 2.26
N ASP A 98 17.92 -1.27 2.78
CA ASP A 98 18.97 -0.26 2.97
C ASP A 98 20.04 -0.32 1.88
N LEU A 99 20.32 -1.51 1.34
CA LEU A 99 21.26 -1.74 0.25
C LEU A 99 20.70 -2.73 -0.77
N LEU A 100 20.68 -2.34 -2.04
CA LEU A 100 20.21 -3.15 -3.15
C LEU A 100 21.34 -3.40 -4.16
N PHE A 101 21.62 -4.67 -4.44
CA PHE A 101 22.47 -5.08 -5.55
C PHE A 101 21.59 -5.46 -6.75
N VAL A 102 21.88 -4.90 -7.92
CA VAL A 102 21.11 -5.11 -9.16
C VAL A 102 22.02 -5.68 -10.24
N GLU A 103 21.66 -6.85 -10.79
CA GLU A 103 22.28 -7.42 -11.98
C GLU A 103 21.22 -7.83 -12.99
N THR A 104 21.39 -7.43 -14.24
CA THR A 104 20.42 -7.69 -15.33
C THR A 104 21.08 -8.05 -16.65
N ALA A 105 22.36 -7.66 -16.82
CA ALA A 105 23.02 -7.58 -18.11
C ALA A 105 23.15 -8.94 -18.81
N VAL A 106 23.24 -10.06 -18.07
CA VAL A 106 23.41 -11.39 -18.69
C VAL A 106 22.16 -11.86 -19.43
N ASN A 107 20.97 -11.64 -18.89
CA ASN A 107 19.74 -12.19 -19.48
C ASN A 107 19.09 -11.25 -20.51
N ASP A 108 19.31 -9.94 -20.45
CA ASP A 108 18.63 -8.99 -21.34
C ASP A 108 18.89 -9.25 -22.83
N ARG A 109 20.12 -9.64 -23.19
CA ARG A 109 20.45 -10.02 -24.57
C ARG A 109 19.64 -11.22 -25.04
N VAL A 110 19.68 -12.28 -24.23
CA VAL A 110 19.08 -13.57 -24.58
C VAL A 110 17.55 -13.49 -24.54
N ASN A 111 17.01 -12.57 -23.76
CA ASN A 111 15.59 -12.26 -23.70
C ASN A 111 15.10 -11.39 -24.85
N GLY A 112 16.01 -10.89 -25.70
CA GLY A 112 15.64 -10.04 -26.83
C GLY A 112 15.14 -8.65 -26.41
N THR A 113 15.42 -8.23 -25.17
CA THR A 113 15.01 -6.92 -24.66
C THR A 113 15.76 -5.83 -25.41
N ASP A 114 15.05 -4.94 -26.12
CA ASP A 114 15.70 -3.87 -26.87
C ASP A 114 16.33 -2.82 -25.93
N SER A 115 17.29 -2.07 -26.47
CA SER A 115 18.08 -1.11 -25.70
C SER A 115 17.25 -0.05 -24.97
N LEU A 116 16.14 0.42 -25.57
CA LEU A 116 15.32 1.47 -24.96
C LEU A 116 14.53 0.88 -23.78
N LEU A 117 13.96 -0.31 -23.96
CA LEU A 117 13.23 -0.98 -22.90
C LEU A 117 14.15 -1.39 -21.73
N GLN A 118 15.39 -1.80 -22.02
CA GLN A 118 16.41 -2.02 -20.99
C GLN A 118 16.63 -0.75 -20.14
N VAL A 119 16.80 0.42 -20.77
CA VAL A 119 16.98 1.69 -20.05
C VAL A 119 15.74 2.04 -19.21
N ARG A 120 14.53 1.90 -19.77
CA ARG A 120 13.26 2.14 -19.05
C ARG A 120 13.11 1.24 -17.82
N ALA A 121 13.47 -0.03 -17.95
CA ALA A 121 13.37 -1.01 -16.88
C ALA A 121 14.44 -0.77 -15.80
N LEU A 122 15.70 -0.55 -16.20
CA LEU A 122 16.79 -0.21 -15.29
C LEU A 122 16.50 1.07 -14.51
N GLU A 123 16.11 2.15 -15.19
CA GLU A 123 15.70 3.39 -14.53
C GLU A 123 14.48 3.17 -13.61
N GLY A 124 13.51 2.37 -14.06
CA GLY A 124 12.36 1.98 -13.26
C GLY A 124 12.74 1.36 -11.92
N ILE A 125 13.63 0.35 -11.92
CA ILE A 125 14.16 -0.30 -10.71
C ILE A 125 14.78 0.73 -9.75
N ILE A 126 15.63 1.62 -10.27
CA ILE A 126 16.32 2.62 -9.44
C ILE A 126 15.34 3.60 -8.82
N ARG A 127 14.40 4.12 -9.62
CA ARG A 127 13.42 5.10 -9.16
C ARG A 127 12.45 4.49 -8.16
N HIS A 128 11.94 3.29 -8.43
CA HIS A 128 11.03 2.57 -7.54
C HIS A 128 11.70 2.26 -6.18
N ALA A 129 12.95 1.79 -6.19
CA ALA A 129 13.75 1.59 -4.99
C ALA A 129 13.90 2.90 -4.17
N ARG A 130 14.17 4.03 -4.83
CA ARG A 130 14.30 5.34 -4.17
C ARG A 130 12.98 5.94 -3.72
N LEU A 131 11.87 5.61 -4.38
CA LEU A 131 10.52 5.97 -3.91
C LEU A 131 10.19 5.23 -2.61
N SER A 132 10.55 3.95 -2.51
CA SER A 132 10.30 3.14 -1.31
C SER A 132 11.18 3.56 -0.13
N ASN A 133 12.45 3.87 -0.39
CA ASN A 133 13.38 4.37 0.60
C ASN A 133 14.35 5.35 -0.10
N PRO A 134 14.15 6.67 0.07
CA PRO A 134 15.06 7.67 -0.49
C PRO A 134 16.51 7.44 -0.07
N ALA A 135 16.70 6.85 1.11
CA ALA A 135 17.98 6.48 1.67
C ALA A 135 18.43 5.03 1.36
N MET A 136 17.96 4.36 0.31
CA MET A 136 18.47 3.04 -0.10
C MET A 136 19.72 3.16 -0.97
N ASP A 137 20.87 2.64 -0.56
CA ASP A 137 22.03 2.56 -1.46
C ASP A 137 21.84 1.47 -2.53
N ILE A 138 22.34 1.70 -3.75
CA ILE A 138 22.13 0.79 -4.88
C ILE A 138 23.46 0.57 -5.60
N VAL A 139 23.80 -0.70 -5.86
CA VAL A 139 25.00 -1.12 -6.58
C VAL A 139 24.58 -1.85 -7.85
N MET A 140 25.01 -1.35 -9.01
CA MET A 140 24.75 -1.98 -10.31
C MET A 140 25.92 -2.85 -10.74
N MET A 141 25.65 -4.05 -11.25
CA MET A 141 26.69 -5.01 -11.62
C MET A 141 26.39 -5.63 -12.99
N ALA A 142 27.43 -5.77 -13.82
CA ALA A 142 27.34 -6.51 -15.08
C ALA A 142 28.29 -7.71 -15.05
N PHE A 143 27.76 -8.92 -15.06
CA PHE A 143 28.54 -10.16 -15.07
C PHE A 143 28.98 -10.58 -16.49
N ALA A 144 30.01 -11.42 -16.55
CA ALA A 144 30.61 -11.89 -17.79
C ALA A 144 29.79 -13.01 -18.45
N ASP A 145 29.81 -13.01 -19.78
CA ASP A 145 29.39 -14.13 -20.62
C ASP A 145 30.20 -14.12 -21.94
N PRO A 146 30.12 -15.21 -22.73
CA PRO A 146 30.89 -15.31 -23.97
C PRO A 146 30.56 -14.24 -25.02
N ASP A 147 29.31 -13.78 -25.11
CA ASP A 147 28.90 -12.77 -26.09
C ASP A 147 29.49 -11.40 -25.73
N LYS A 148 29.45 -11.02 -24.45
CA LYS A 148 30.11 -9.80 -23.97
C LYS A 148 31.62 -9.85 -24.21
N THR A 149 32.25 -10.99 -23.94
CA THR A 149 33.68 -11.22 -24.20
C THR A 149 34.02 -11.04 -25.68
N LYS A 150 33.16 -11.56 -26.58
CA LYS A 150 33.30 -11.41 -28.04
C LYS A 150 33.13 -9.95 -28.50
N ASP A 151 32.19 -9.22 -27.92
CA ASP A 151 32.01 -7.79 -28.22
C ASP A 151 33.24 -6.97 -27.81
N TYR A 152 33.76 -7.19 -26.60
CA TYR A 152 35.00 -6.53 -26.15
C TYR A 152 36.21 -6.90 -27.02
N THR A 153 36.33 -8.17 -27.41
CA THR A 153 37.37 -8.61 -28.37
C THR A 153 37.28 -7.88 -29.70
N SER A 154 36.06 -7.51 -30.11
CA SER A 154 35.79 -6.74 -31.33
C SER A 154 35.91 -5.21 -31.14
N GLY A 155 36.38 -4.75 -29.98
CA GLY A 155 36.51 -3.33 -29.64
C GLY A 155 35.17 -2.62 -29.38
N ARG A 156 34.10 -3.36 -29.07
CA ARG A 156 32.76 -2.82 -28.80
C ARG A 156 32.37 -3.03 -27.34
N THR A 157 31.74 -2.02 -26.73
CA THR A 157 31.06 -2.20 -25.45
C THR A 157 29.73 -2.92 -25.68
N PRO A 158 29.42 -4.00 -24.96
CA PRO A 158 28.10 -4.64 -25.02
C PRO A 158 26.99 -3.65 -24.66
N VAL A 159 25.87 -3.70 -25.39
CA VAL A 159 24.74 -2.76 -25.22
C VAL A 159 24.19 -2.79 -23.79
N GLU A 160 24.10 -3.98 -23.20
CA GLU A 160 23.56 -4.19 -21.86
C GLU A 160 24.44 -3.51 -20.80
N VAL A 161 25.75 -3.55 -21.00
CA VAL A 161 26.72 -2.87 -20.14
C VAL A 161 26.66 -1.36 -20.35
N ALA A 162 26.58 -0.90 -21.61
CA ALA A 162 26.46 0.52 -21.92
C ALA A 162 25.20 1.16 -21.30
N ASN A 163 24.05 0.47 -21.37
CA ASN A 163 22.79 0.90 -20.76
C ASN A 163 22.88 0.94 -19.23
N GLN A 164 23.51 -0.07 -18.62
CA GLN A 164 23.74 -0.07 -17.18
C GLN A 164 24.60 1.11 -16.74
N GLU A 165 25.73 1.36 -17.40
CA GLU A 165 26.63 2.47 -17.07
C GLU A 165 25.98 3.84 -17.33
N LEU A 166 25.13 3.95 -18.36
CA LEU A 166 24.32 5.15 -18.62
C LEU A 166 23.40 5.47 -17.43
N VAL A 167 22.63 4.48 -16.97
CA VAL A 167 21.70 4.65 -15.83
C VAL A 167 22.48 4.90 -14.53
N ALA A 168 23.53 4.12 -14.27
CA ALA A 168 24.38 4.28 -13.09
C ALA A 168 25.01 5.68 -13.03
N GLY A 169 25.55 6.18 -14.15
CA GLY A 169 26.14 7.50 -14.24
C GLY A 169 25.11 8.61 -14.01
N HIS A 170 23.93 8.52 -14.62
CA HIS A 170 22.84 9.50 -14.45
C HIS A 170 22.39 9.63 -12.99
N TYR A 171 22.28 8.50 -12.29
CA TYR A 171 21.86 8.44 -10.88
C TYR A 171 23.02 8.51 -9.88
N ARG A 172 24.28 8.64 -10.35
CA ARG A 172 25.51 8.61 -9.55
C ARG A 172 25.58 7.39 -8.63
N LEU A 173 25.32 6.21 -9.18
CA LEU A 173 25.37 4.94 -8.48
C LEU A 173 26.74 4.27 -8.66
N PRO A 174 27.25 3.59 -7.62
CA PRO A 174 28.34 2.63 -7.80
C PRO A 174 27.98 1.58 -8.85
N SER A 175 28.89 1.34 -9.80
CA SER A 175 28.75 0.27 -10.77
C SER A 175 30.02 -0.55 -10.95
N ALA A 176 29.86 -1.86 -11.15
CA ALA A 176 30.94 -2.78 -11.45
C ALA A 176 30.73 -3.45 -12.81
N ASN A 177 31.57 -3.10 -13.78
CA ASN A 177 31.68 -3.81 -15.06
C ASN A 177 32.60 -5.04 -14.92
N ILE A 178 32.11 -6.04 -14.19
CA ILE A 178 32.83 -7.28 -13.92
C ILE A 178 33.04 -8.07 -15.22
N ALA A 179 32.14 -7.93 -16.20
CA ALA A 179 32.30 -8.49 -17.54
C ALA A 179 33.60 -8.03 -18.22
N TYR A 180 33.93 -6.74 -18.15
CA TYR A 180 35.18 -6.22 -18.71
C TYR A 180 36.41 -6.68 -17.93
N GLU A 181 36.32 -6.74 -16.60
CA GLU A 181 37.40 -7.26 -15.76
C GLU A 181 37.75 -8.71 -16.16
N VAL A 182 36.75 -9.58 -16.25
CA VAL A 182 36.94 -10.96 -16.72
C VAL A 182 37.57 -11.02 -18.10
N TYR A 183 37.04 -10.23 -19.05
CA TYR A 183 37.62 -10.13 -20.40
C TYR A 183 39.10 -9.72 -20.38
N ASP A 184 39.47 -8.71 -19.59
CA ASP A 184 40.84 -8.21 -19.55
C ASP A 184 41.81 -9.26 -18.97
N HIS A 185 41.38 -10.01 -17.95
CA HIS A 185 42.17 -11.12 -17.42
C HIS A 185 42.29 -12.30 -18.40
N LEU A 186 41.21 -12.65 -19.12
CA LEU A 186 41.25 -13.66 -20.19
C LEU A 186 42.22 -13.24 -21.31
N ARG A 187 42.16 -11.98 -21.74
CA ARG A 187 43.04 -11.42 -22.78
C ARG A 187 44.51 -11.44 -22.37
N LYS A 188 44.80 -11.27 -21.08
CA LYS A 188 46.17 -11.35 -20.51
C LYS A 188 46.65 -12.78 -20.28
N GLY A 189 45.79 -13.79 -20.48
CA GLY A 189 46.12 -15.20 -20.27
C GLY A 189 46.27 -15.56 -18.79
N GLU A 190 45.69 -14.80 -17.88
CA GLU A 190 45.78 -15.05 -16.43
C GLU A 190 44.90 -16.24 -16.00
N PHE A 191 43.82 -16.50 -16.74
CA PHE A 191 42.99 -17.70 -16.66
C PHE A 191 42.27 -17.94 -18.00
N SER A 192 41.51 -19.04 -18.10
CA SER A 192 40.75 -19.44 -19.29
C SER A 192 39.26 -19.58 -19.02
N TRP A 193 38.43 -19.28 -20.03
CA TRP A 193 36.98 -19.44 -19.90
C TRP A 193 36.62 -20.92 -19.73
N GLU A 194 37.23 -21.81 -20.52
CA GLU A 194 36.86 -23.22 -20.59
C GLU A 194 37.26 -24.01 -19.34
N LYS A 195 38.38 -23.67 -18.70
CA LYS A 195 38.90 -24.45 -17.55
C LYS A 195 38.54 -23.82 -16.20
N ASP A 196 38.68 -22.49 -16.09
CA ASP A 196 38.63 -21.79 -14.81
C ASP A 196 37.25 -21.18 -14.53
N PHE A 197 36.62 -20.60 -15.55
CA PHE A 197 35.24 -20.09 -15.45
C PHE A 197 34.19 -21.19 -15.69
N LYS A 198 34.48 -22.11 -16.61
CA LYS A 198 33.65 -23.22 -17.13
C LYS A 198 32.43 -22.77 -17.95
N ASP A 199 31.55 -21.96 -17.37
CA ASP A 199 30.41 -21.37 -18.06
C ASP A 199 29.95 -20.07 -17.36
N ILE A 200 28.77 -19.56 -17.72
CA ILE A 200 28.19 -18.33 -17.16
C ILE A 200 27.88 -18.42 -15.65
N HIS A 201 27.81 -19.63 -15.08
CA HIS A 201 27.74 -19.91 -13.65
C HIS A 201 29.15 -20.27 -13.18
N PRO A 202 29.98 -19.27 -12.83
CA PRO A 202 31.40 -19.51 -12.69
C PRO A 202 31.70 -20.59 -11.64
N ALA A 203 32.75 -21.37 -11.89
CA ALA A 203 33.36 -22.24 -10.90
C ALA A 203 33.84 -21.44 -9.67
N PRO A 204 34.25 -22.09 -8.55
CA PRO A 204 34.65 -21.39 -7.33
C PRO A 204 35.68 -20.26 -7.54
N PHE A 205 36.58 -20.41 -8.51
CA PHE A 205 37.52 -19.36 -8.91
C PHE A 205 36.81 -18.09 -9.43
N GLY A 206 35.89 -18.22 -10.40
CA GLY A 206 35.17 -17.07 -10.93
C GLY A 206 34.20 -16.45 -9.91
N GLN A 207 33.62 -17.26 -9.01
CA GLN A 207 32.85 -16.75 -7.87
C GLN A 207 33.70 -15.87 -6.94
N GLU A 208 34.94 -16.28 -6.70
CA GLU A 208 35.90 -15.50 -5.93
C GLU A 208 36.30 -14.22 -6.67
N LEU A 209 36.54 -14.27 -7.98
CA LEU A 209 36.82 -13.08 -8.78
C LEU A 209 35.68 -12.06 -8.71
N TYR A 210 34.43 -12.52 -8.85
CA TYR A 210 33.24 -11.68 -8.72
C TYR A 210 33.16 -11.04 -7.34
N PHE A 211 33.33 -11.83 -6.27
CA PHE A 211 33.36 -11.31 -4.90
C PHE A 211 34.46 -10.27 -4.69
N GLN A 212 35.68 -10.53 -5.15
CA GLN A 212 36.80 -9.59 -4.99
C GLN A 212 36.57 -8.28 -5.75
N SER A 213 35.94 -8.34 -6.93
CA SER A 213 35.53 -7.16 -7.70
C SER A 213 34.54 -6.30 -6.91
N ILE A 214 33.50 -6.93 -6.37
CA ILE A 214 32.47 -6.25 -5.57
C ILE A 214 33.08 -5.69 -4.29
N ARG A 215 33.90 -6.46 -3.58
CA ARG A 215 34.60 -6.00 -2.36
C ARG A 215 35.44 -4.75 -2.62
N ARG A 216 36.24 -4.74 -3.70
CA ARG A 216 37.05 -3.57 -4.07
C ARG A 216 36.19 -2.33 -4.37
N LEU A 217 35.05 -2.52 -5.06
CA LEU A 217 34.10 -1.42 -5.29
C LEU A 217 33.54 -0.87 -3.97
N LEU A 218 33.09 -1.74 -3.07
CA LEU A 218 32.55 -1.35 -1.76
C LEU A 218 33.61 -0.61 -0.94
N GLU A 219 34.83 -1.13 -0.87
CA GLU A 219 35.97 -0.48 -0.19
C GLU A 219 36.24 0.91 -0.77
N ALA A 220 36.29 1.05 -2.10
CA ALA A 220 36.48 2.34 -2.75
C ALA A 220 35.35 3.34 -2.45
N CYS A 221 34.11 2.86 -2.33
CA CYS A 221 32.95 3.69 -1.99
C CYS A 221 33.00 4.22 -0.54
N TRP A 222 33.66 3.50 0.37
CA TRP A 222 33.77 3.86 1.79
C TRP A 222 35.02 4.66 2.15
N VAL A 223 36.01 4.75 1.26
CA VAL A 223 37.20 5.59 1.49
C VAL A 223 36.79 7.07 1.44
N THR A 224 36.64 7.68 2.61
CA THR A 224 36.50 9.13 2.77
C THR A 224 37.81 9.82 2.38
N LYS A 225 37.74 10.89 1.57
CA LYS A 225 38.90 11.77 1.37
C LYS A 225 39.33 12.28 2.75
N ALA A 226 40.58 11.99 3.14
CA ALA A 226 41.19 12.55 4.34
C ALA A 226 40.99 14.07 4.36
N GLY A 227 40.24 14.57 5.34
CA GLY A 227 39.97 16.01 5.53
C GLY A 227 38.57 16.50 5.11
N VAL A 228 37.70 15.65 4.58
CA VAL A 228 36.27 15.98 4.40
C VAL A 228 35.50 15.20 5.46
N ALA A 229 34.81 15.91 6.37
CA ALA A 229 33.87 15.27 7.29
C ALA A 229 32.91 14.39 6.47
N PRO A 230 32.56 13.17 6.94
CA PRO A 230 31.60 12.32 6.22
C PRO A 230 30.40 13.20 5.87
N GLN A 231 30.08 13.34 4.58
CA GLN A 231 28.82 13.98 4.22
C GLN A 231 27.75 13.21 4.99
N GLY A 232 27.04 13.94 5.84
CA GLY A 232 26.24 13.37 6.90
C GLY A 232 25.24 12.35 6.40
N SER A 233 24.64 11.65 7.34
CA SER A 233 23.49 10.75 7.26
C SER A 233 22.24 11.25 6.50
N GLY A 234 22.34 12.34 5.73
CA GLY A 234 21.28 12.88 4.89
C GLY A 234 20.91 11.97 3.71
N ALA A 235 19.65 12.03 3.32
CA ALA A 235 19.17 11.41 2.09
C ALA A 235 19.95 11.96 0.87
N PRO A 236 20.11 11.19 -0.22
CA PRO A 236 20.62 11.75 -1.46
C PRO A 236 19.79 12.97 -1.86
N GLY A 237 20.41 13.93 -2.54
CA GLY A 237 19.68 15.04 -3.15
C GLY A 237 18.56 14.55 -4.08
N PRO A 238 17.60 15.42 -4.45
CA PRO A 238 16.46 15.04 -5.27
C PRO A 238 16.90 14.29 -6.54
N ALA A 239 16.21 13.20 -6.85
CA ALA A 239 16.51 12.37 -8.00
C ALA A 239 16.50 13.22 -9.29
N PRO A 240 17.40 12.97 -10.24
CA PRO A 240 17.40 13.67 -11.52
C PRO A 240 16.08 13.41 -12.28
N ARG A 241 15.82 14.26 -13.28
CA ARG A 241 14.74 13.99 -14.25
C ARG A 241 14.96 12.62 -14.90
N PRO A 242 13.89 11.86 -15.20
CA PRO A 242 14.03 10.59 -15.90
C PRO A 242 14.81 10.72 -17.21
N LEU A 243 15.63 9.72 -17.55
CA LEU A 243 16.24 9.52 -18.86
C LEU A 243 15.17 9.29 -19.91
N ASP A 244 14.12 8.54 -19.57
CA ASP A 244 12.94 8.37 -20.42
C ASP A 244 11.65 8.56 -19.59
N PRO A 245 10.69 9.39 -20.05
CA PRO A 245 9.46 9.63 -19.31
C PRO A 245 8.58 8.38 -19.17
N ALA A 246 8.74 7.38 -20.05
CA ALA A 246 8.04 6.09 -20.01
C ALA A 246 8.85 4.99 -19.30
N ASN A 247 9.70 5.37 -18.34
CA ASN A 247 10.37 4.44 -17.43
C ASN A 247 9.36 3.62 -16.61
N LEU A 248 9.80 2.47 -16.10
CA LEU A 248 8.95 1.50 -15.41
C LEU A 248 9.00 1.64 -13.88
N SER A 249 8.98 2.88 -13.36
CA SER A 249 9.18 3.13 -11.91
C SER A 249 8.02 2.74 -11.01
N GLU A 250 6.89 2.38 -11.59
CA GLU A 250 5.68 1.92 -10.88
C GLU A 250 5.29 0.51 -11.36
N GLY A 251 6.29 -0.26 -11.80
CA GLY A 251 6.11 -1.64 -12.24
C GLY A 251 5.61 -2.52 -11.10
N GLN A 252 4.50 -3.22 -11.34
CA GLN A 252 3.93 -4.18 -10.43
C GLN A 252 3.34 -5.39 -11.17
N TYR A 253 3.28 -6.51 -10.46
CA TYR A 253 2.45 -7.64 -10.87
C TYR A 253 0.98 -7.33 -10.58
N VAL A 254 0.15 -7.59 -11.58
CA VAL A 254 -1.29 -7.64 -11.44
C VAL A 254 -1.72 -9.10 -11.51
N PRO A 255 -2.50 -9.60 -10.52
CA PRO A 255 -2.93 -10.99 -10.52
C PRO A 255 -3.77 -11.38 -11.73
N VAL A 256 -3.68 -12.64 -12.13
CA VAL A 256 -4.35 -13.15 -13.34
C VAL A 256 -5.87 -13.19 -13.25
N TYR A 257 -6.42 -13.22 -12.04
CA TYR A 257 -7.87 -13.22 -11.82
C TYR A 257 -8.52 -11.83 -11.91
N ASP A 258 -7.73 -10.76 -12.14
CA ASP A 258 -8.25 -9.42 -12.40
C ASP A 258 -8.67 -9.22 -13.87
N ALA A 259 -8.30 -10.15 -14.75
CA ALA A 259 -8.77 -10.13 -16.13
C ALA A 259 -10.20 -10.67 -16.25
N ALA A 260 -10.98 -10.07 -17.16
CA ALA A 260 -12.21 -10.64 -17.65
C ALA A 260 -11.90 -11.60 -18.82
N PHE A 261 -12.45 -12.81 -18.76
CA PHE A 261 -12.21 -13.85 -19.77
C PHE A 261 -13.47 -14.68 -19.98
N ASP A 262 -13.60 -15.27 -21.17
CA ASP A 262 -14.71 -16.14 -21.53
C ASP A 262 -14.52 -17.58 -21.02
N SER A 263 -15.49 -18.46 -21.28
CA SER A 263 -15.47 -19.85 -20.82
C SER A 263 -14.39 -20.74 -21.46
N THR A 264 -13.63 -20.24 -22.44
CA THR A 264 -12.51 -20.97 -23.05
C THR A 264 -11.21 -20.82 -22.27
N TRP A 265 -11.17 -19.92 -21.29
CA TRP A 265 -10.07 -19.76 -20.35
C TRP A 265 -10.33 -20.47 -19.04
N THR A 266 -9.26 -21.02 -18.47
CA THR A 266 -9.26 -21.72 -17.19
C THR A 266 -8.27 -21.04 -16.24
N LEU A 267 -8.77 -20.62 -15.07
CA LEU A 267 -7.94 -20.18 -13.95
C LEU A 267 -7.59 -21.38 -13.07
N SER A 268 -6.31 -21.73 -13.01
CA SER A 268 -5.77 -22.74 -12.10
C SER A 268 -5.03 -22.05 -10.96
N MET A 269 -5.52 -22.15 -9.73
CA MET A 269 -4.87 -21.55 -8.56
C MET A 269 -3.59 -22.27 -8.12
N ASP A 270 -3.41 -23.53 -8.54
CA ASP A 270 -2.28 -24.40 -8.20
C ASP A 270 -1.71 -25.06 -9.46
N TRP A 271 -1.18 -24.25 -10.39
CA TRP A 271 -0.78 -24.76 -11.69
C TRP A 271 0.52 -25.58 -11.64
N THR A 272 0.51 -26.71 -12.35
CA THR A 272 1.69 -27.52 -12.67
C THR A 272 1.58 -28.00 -14.13
N PRO A 273 2.70 -28.20 -14.85
CA PRO A 273 2.63 -28.69 -16.22
C PRO A 273 2.17 -30.15 -16.25
N ALA A 274 1.39 -30.51 -17.26
CA ALA A 274 0.93 -31.89 -17.47
C ALA A 274 1.97 -32.77 -18.20
N ASP A 275 3.01 -32.16 -18.76
CA ASP A 275 4.08 -32.87 -19.47
C ASP A 275 5.32 -33.07 -18.58
N SER A 276 6.34 -33.74 -19.12
CA SER A 276 7.60 -33.99 -18.44
C SER A 276 8.65 -32.89 -18.66
N ALA A 277 8.27 -31.74 -19.20
CA ALA A 277 9.21 -30.64 -19.40
C ALA A 277 9.61 -30.05 -18.04
N SER A 278 10.85 -29.55 -17.96
CA SER A 278 11.35 -28.94 -16.73
C SER A 278 10.59 -27.66 -16.40
N THR A 279 10.69 -27.19 -15.15
CA THR A 279 10.10 -25.92 -14.69
C THR A 279 11.12 -25.09 -13.91
N ARG A 280 10.72 -23.88 -13.50
CA ARG A 280 11.47 -23.05 -12.57
C ARG A 280 10.73 -22.97 -11.23
N LYS A 281 11.48 -23.10 -10.14
CA LYS A 281 10.97 -22.91 -8.78
C LYS A 281 10.35 -21.51 -8.66
N GLY A 282 9.19 -21.42 -8.03
CA GLY A 282 8.42 -20.18 -7.89
C GLY A 282 7.44 -19.89 -9.04
N PHE A 283 7.39 -20.74 -10.08
CA PHE A 283 6.47 -20.63 -11.21
C PHE A 283 5.65 -21.91 -11.43
N VAL A 284 5.59 -22.74 -10.39
CA VAL A 284 4.71 -23.90 -10.24
C VAL A 284 4.06 -23.78 -8.87
N HIS A 285 2.86 -24.33 -8.72
CA HIS A 285 2.01 -24.08 -7.56
C HIS A 285 1.65 -22.60 -7.40
N VAL A 286 1.35 -21.96 -8.53
CA VAL A 286 0.96 -20.54 -8.61
C VAL A 286 -0.32 -20.40 -9.44
N PRO A 287 -1.08 -19.31 -9.23
CA PRO A 287 -2.20 -18.97 -10.10
C PRO A 287 -1.76 -18.79 -11.55
N VAL A 288 -2.41 -19.49 -12.48
CA VAL A 288 -2.18 -19.37 -13.91
C VAL A 288 -3.52 -19.31 -14.63
N LEU A 289 -3.70 -18.29 -15.45
CA LEU A 289 -4.81 -18.20 -16.40
C LEU A 289 -4.34 -18.77 -17.73
N SER A 290 -5.05 -19.77 -18.24
CA SER A 290 -4.62 -20.49 -19.44
C SER A 290 -5.75 -20.83 -20.39
N ALA A 291 -5.42 -20.86 -21.68
CA ALA A 291 -6.29 -21.35 -22.75
C ALA A 291 -5.43 -21.98 -23.85
N VAL A 292 -6.05 -22.85 -24.64
CA VAL A 292 -5.38 -23.58 -25.74
C VAL A 292 -6.07 -23.40 -27.10
N THR A 293 -7.21 -22.69 -27.11
CA THR A 293 -8.08 -22.56 -28.29
C THR A 293 -7.79 -21.25 -29.02
N PRO A 294 -7.38 -21.28 -30.30
CA PRO A 294 -7.29 -20.07 -31.12
C PRO A 294 -8.59 -19.27 -31.11
N GLY A 295 -8.49 -17.94 -31.04
CA GLY A 295 -9.63 -17.04 -30.92
C GLY A 295 -10.14 -16.80 -29.49
N ALA A 296 -9.74 -17.62 -28.51
CA ALA A 296 -10.01 -17.37 -27.10
C ALA A 296 -9.53 -15.97 -26.69
N THR A 297 -10.36 -15.21 -25.99
CA THR A 297 -10.08 -13.79 -25.69
C THR A 297 -10.18 -13.49 -24.19
N LEU A 298 -9.28 -12.63 -23.72
CA LEU A 298 -9.38 -11.99 -22.41
C LEU A 298 -9.14 -10.48 -22.53
N THR A 299 -9.56 -9.76 -21.49
CA THR A 299 -9.32 -8.34 -21.33
C THR A 299 -8.88 -8.00 -19.91
N LEU A 300 -7.93 -7.08 -19.77
CA LEU A 300 -7.51 -6.50 -18.50
C LEU A 300 -7.71 -4.98 -18.55
N ALA A 301 -8.55 -4.46 -17.68
CA ALA A 301 -8.60 -3.02 -17.41
C ALA A 301 -7.45 -2.66 -16.45
N PHE A 302 -6.71 -1.60 -16.76
CA PHE A 302 -5.61 -1.15 -15.91
C PHE A 302 -5.46 0.37 -15.95
N ARG A 303 -4.86 0.93 -14.89
CA ARG A 303 -4.43 2.33 -14.85
C ARG A 303 -2.90 2.40 -14.87
N GLY A 304 -2.35 3.25 -15.73
CA GLY A 304 -0.91 3.52 -15.77
C GLY A 304 -0.41 3.81 -17.17
N THR A 305 0.90 3.65 -17.37
CA THR A 305 1.62 4.03 -18.60
C THR A 305 2.22 2.85 -19.37
N ALA A 306 2.14 1.64 -18.84
CA ALA A 306 2.57 0.42 -19.53
C ALA A 306 1.78 -0.81 -19.07
N ALA A 307 1.62 -1.78 -19.97
CA ALA A 307 1.05 -3.08 -19.67
C ALA A 307 1.80 -4.22 -20.37
N GLY A 308 1.77 -5.40 -19.77
CA GLY A 308 2.45 -6.60 -20.25
C GLY A 308 1.93 -7.88 -19.64
N ILE A 309 2.59 -8.99 -19.95
CA ILE A 309 2.28 -10.33 -19.45
C ILE A 309 3.56 -11.06 -19.03
N ALA A 310 3.47 -11.83 -17.95
CA ALA A 310 4.43 -12.87 -17.58
C ALA A 310 3.80 -14.22 -17.91
N VAL A 311 4.38 -14.94 -18.85
CA VAL A 311 3.87 -16.24 -19.32
C VAL A 311 4.76 -17.40 -18.90
N LEU A 312 4.19 -18.61 -18.87
CA LEU A 312 4.92 -19.86 -18.73
C LEU A 312 5.05 -20.51 -20.11
N SER A 313 6.12 -20.17 -20.81
CA SER A 313 6.37 -20.64 -22.17
C SER A 313 6.92 -22.06 -22.17
N GLY A 314 6.17 -23.02 -22.68
CA GLY A 314 6.53 -24.44 -22.75
C GLY A 314 6.44 -25.05 -24.15
N PRO A 315 6.53 -26.38 -24.28
CA PRO A 315 6.64 -27.07 -25.58
C PRO A 315 5.48 -26.85 -26.55
N ASP A 316 4.33 -26.45 -26.01
CA ASP A 316 3.08 -26.15 -26.71
C ASP A 316 2.68 -24.67 -26.60
N ALA A 317 3.64 -23.77 -26.33
CA ALA A 317 3.40 -22.33 -26.28
C ALA A 317 2.85 -21.82 -27.62
N GLY A 318 1.75 -21.08 -27.57
CA GLY A 318 1.10 -20.46 -28.72
C GLY A 318 1.65 -19.08 -29.06
N ALA A 319 0.93 -18.39 -29.95
CA ALA A 319 1.08 -16.97 -30.18
C ALA A 319 -0.19 -16.22 -29.74
N ILE A 320 -0.06 -14.92 -29.52
CA ILE A 320 -1.17 -14.03 -29.19
C ILE A 320 -1.28 -12.91 -30.21
N THR A 321 -2.49 -12.40 -30.40
CA THR A 321 -2.77 -11.09 -30.95
C THR A 321 -3.28 -10.20 -29.82
N TYR A 322 -2.78 -8.98 -29.70
CA TYR A 322 -3.15 -8.07 -28.62
C TYR A 322 -3.32 -6.63 -29.09
N SER A 323 -4.14 -5.86 -28.37
CA SER A 323 -4.29 -4.41 -28.54
C SER A 323 -4.44 -3.73 -27.18
N ILE A 324 -4.09 -2.46 -27.10
CA ILE A 324 -4.38 -1.61 -25.94
C ILE A 324 -5.27 -0.48 -26.45
N ASP A 325 -6.43 -0.30 -25.81
CA ASP A 325 -7.50 0.59 -26.23
C ASP A 325 -7.88 0.35 -27.70
N ASP A 326 -8.09 1.44 -28.46
CA ASP A 326 -8.36 1.43 -29.89
C ASP A 326 -7.07 1.35 -30.75
N GLY A 327 -5.94 0.99 -30.13
CA GLY A 327 -4.66 0.81 -30.80
C GLY A 327 -4.64 -0.36 -31.79
N PRO A 328 -3.71 -0.38 -32.76
CA PRO A 328 -3.63 -1.46 -33.73
C PRO A 328 -3.28 -2.78 -33.07
N ALA A 329 -3.96 -3.85 -33.50
CA ALA A 329 -3.66 -5.21 -33.07
C ALA A 329 -2.26 -5.65 -33.53
N ARG A 330 -1.51 -6.29 -32.65
CA ARG A 330 -0.16 -6.81 -32.90
C ARG A 330 -0.08 -8.28 -32.56
N THR A 331 0.68 -9.05 -33.32
CA THR A 331 0.90 -10.48 -33.07
C THR A 331 2.27 -10.72 -32.45
N MET A 332 2.32 -11.59 -31.45
CA MET A 332 3.52 -11.96 -30.71
C MET A 332 3.59 -13.47 -30.52
N ASN A 333 4.72 -14.06 -30.86
CA ASN A 333 5.00 -15.47 -30.62
C ASN A 333 5.51 -15.62 -29.18
N LEU A 334 4.90 -16.51 -28.39
CA LEU A 334 5.34 -16.76 -27.02
C LEU A 334 6.36 -17.91 -26.95
N TYR A 335 6.54 -18.70 -28.02
CA TYR A 335 7.49 -19.81 -28.04
C TYR A 335 8.94 -19.30 -28.04
N THR A 336 9.67 -19.65 -26.98
CA THR A 336 11.08 -19.27 -26.78
C THR A 336 12.04 -20.39 -27.21
N GLN A 337 13.32 -20.07 -27.31
CA GLN A 337 14.37 -21.06 -27.64
C GLN A 337 14.55 -22.19 -26.61
N TRP A 338 14.01 -22.05 -25.39
CA TRP A 338 14.04 -23.12 -24.37
C TRP A 338 12.73 -23.91 -24.27
N SER A 339 11.70 -23.48 -25.00
CA SER A 339 10.35 -24.01 -24.86
C SER A 339 10.26 -25.50 -25.19
N SER A 340 11.16 -26.04 -26.02
CA SER A 340 11.14 -27.47 -26.38
C SER A 340 11.36 -28.43 -25.19
N TRP A 341 11.90 -27.96 -24.06
CA TRP A 341 12.24 -28.79 -22.91
C TRP A 341 11.92 -28.17 -21.53
N LEU A 342 11.45 -26.92 -21.48
CA LEU A 342 11.24 -26.16 -20.24
C LEU A 342 10.00 -25.27 -20.34
N HIS A 343 9.15 -25.27 -19.31
CA HIS A 343 8.18 -24.21 -19.05
C HIS A 343 8.89 -23.04 -18.36
N LEU A 344 9.34 -22.08 -19.15
CA LEU A 344 10.15 -20.95 -18.70
C LEU A 344 9.26 -19.73 -18.43
N PRO A 345 9.42 -19.05 -17.26
CA PRO A 345 8.80 -17.74 -17.07
C PRO A 345 9.39 -16.72 -18.05
N TRP A 346 8.53 -16.10 -18.85
CA TRP A 346 8.90 -15.19 -19.92
C TRP A 346 8.07 -13.91 -19.83
N TYR A 347 8.69 -12.74 -19.99
CA TYR A 347 8.08 -11.44 -19.68
C TYR A 347 8.04 -10.58 -20.92
N GLU A 348 6.84 -10.12 -21.27
CA GLU A 348 6.59 -9.36 -22.48
C GLU A 348 5.86 -8.06 -22.13
N VAL A 349 6.46 -6.92 -22.50
CA VAL A 349 5.80 -5.61 -22.41
C VAL A 349 5.03 -5.38 -23.70
N LEU A 350 3.71 -5.41 -23.60
CA LEU A 350 2.81 -5.31 -24.74
C LEU A 350 2.64 -3.84 -25.19
N GLY A 351 2.70 -2.89 -24.25
CA GLY A 351 2.76 -1.45 -24.54
C GLY A 351 3.45 -0.68 -23.43
N SER A 352 4.16 0.39 -23.79
CA SER A 352 4.81 1.32 -22.84
C SER A 352 4.81 2.74 -23.39
N GLY A 353 4.80 3.72 -22.50
CA GLY A 353 4.68 5.14 -22.85
C GLY A 353 3.27 5.53 -23.27
N LEU A 354 2.27 4.86 -22.70
CA LEU A 354 0.87 5.27 -22.78
C LEU A 354 0.70 6.57 -21.97
N GLU A 355 -0.36 7.33 -22.28
CA GLU A 355 -0.75 8.45 -21.44
C GLU A 355 -1.11 7.94 -20.03
N GLU A 356 -0.86 8.72 -18.98
CA GLU A 356 -1.28 8.32 -17.64
C GLU A 356 -2.80 8.33 -17.55
N GLY A 357 -3.42 7.16 -17.42
CA GLY A 357 -4.87 7.04 -17.45
C GLY A 357 -5.37 5.61 -17.34
N GLN A 358 -6.68 5.45 -17.57
CA GLN A 358 -7.33 4.14 -17.66
C GLN A 358 -7.18 3.59 -19.07
N HIS A 359 -6.90 2.29 -19.17
CA HIS A 359 -6.65 1.58 -20.40
C HIS A 359 -7.28 0.18 -20.38
N LEU A 360 -7.51 -0.38 -21.55
CA LEU A 360 -7.99 -1.75 -21.73
C LEU A 360 -7.01 -2.55 -22.60
N LEU A 361 -6.31 -3.52 -21.98
CA LEU A 361 -5.53 -4.53 -22.70
C LEU A 361 -6.47 -5.64 -23.17
N LYS A 362 -6.50 -5.94 -24.47
CA LYS A 362 -7.18 -7.10 -25.05
C LYS A 362 -6.15 -8.10 -25.58
N VAL A 363 -6.30 -9.37 -25.24
CA VAL A 363 -5.45 -10.47 -25.72
C VAL A 363 -6.32 -11.57 -26.31
N THR A 364 -5.97 -12.02 -27.50
CA THR A 364 -6.63 -13.10 -28.24
C THR A 364 -5.58 -14.14 -28.63
N ILE A 365 -5.85 -15.43 -28.42
CA ILE A 365 -4.94 -16.50 -28.88
C ILE A 365 -4.94 -16.52 -30.41
N ALA A 366 -3.75 -16.47 -31.01
CA ALA A 366 -3.61 -16.44 -32.46
C ALA A 366 -3.69 -17.85 -33.06
N ASP A 367 -4.15 -17.91 -34.31
CA ASP A 367 -4.26 -19.16 -35.08
C ASP A 367 -2.93 -19.53 -35.79
N ASN A 368 -2.04 -18.57 -35.95
CA ASN A 368 -0.67 -18.84 -36.39
C ASN A 368 0.24 -19.11 -35.17
N ASN A 369 1.24 -19.97 -35.34
CA ASN A 369 2.13 -20.35 -34.25
C ASN A 369 3.54 -20.67 -34.75
N ASP A 370 4.50 -20.76 -33.83
CA ASP A 370 5.87 -21.21 -34.13
C ASP A 370 5.83 -22.64 -34.70
N PRO A 371 6.52 -22.92 -35.83
CA PRO A 371 6.56 -24.27 -36.40
C PRO A 371 7.13 -25.35 -35.47
N ARG A 372 7.86 -24.96 -34.41
CA ARG A 372 8.42 -25.88 -33.40
C ARG A 372 7.46 -26.16 -32.25
N SER A 373 6.38 -25.39 -32.13
CA SER A 373 5.41 -25.54 -31.06
C SER A 373 4.49 -26.74 -31.28
N LYS A 374 4.11 -27.41 -30.19
CA LYS A 374 3.22 -28.57 -30.19
C LYS A 374 1.74 -28.22 -29.99
N GLY A 375 1.39 -26.94 -29.81
CA GLY A 375 0.04 -26.51 -29.50
C GLY A 375 -0.06 -25.00 -29.34
N HIS A 376 -1.25 -24.48 -29.03
CA HIS A 376 -1.52 -23.04 -28.99
C HIS A 376 -1.71 -22.52 -27.55
N SER A 377 -1.03 -23.15 -26.59
CA SER A 377 -1.24 -22.84 -25.19
C SER A 377 -0.70 -21.47 -24.83
N VAL A 378 -1.56 -20.65 -24.22
CA VAL A 378 -1.17 -19.42 -23.56
C VAL A 378 -1.37 -19.63 -22.06
N ARG A 379 -0.33 -19.37 -21.27
CA ARG A 379 -0.33 -19.53 -19.81
C ARG A 379 0.21 -18.26 -19.19
N ILE A 380 -0.67 -17.42 -18.66
CA ILE A 380 -0.28 -16.17 -18.00
C ILE A 380 -0.19 -16.45 -16.50
N ALA A 381 0.95 -16.15 -15.90
CA ALA A 381 1.18 -16.23 -14.45
C ALA A 381 0.95 -14.88 -13.77
N HIS A 382 1.27 -13.77 -14.45
CA HIS A 382 0.99 -12.41 -13.99
C HIS A 382 0.69 -11.49 -15.17
N PHE A 383 -0.13 -10.49 -14.96
CA PHE A 383 -0.11 -9.28 -15.77
C PHE A 383 0.94 -8.32 -15.23
N LEU A 384 1.49 -7.48 -16.10
CA LEU A 384 2.50 -6.48 -15.76
C LEU A 384 1.87 -5.11 -15.96
N VAL A 385 1.86 -4.24 -14.96
CA VAL A 385 1.33 -2.87 -15.09
C VAL A 385 2.35 -1.89 -14.52
N ASN A 386 2.63 -0.80 -15.25
CA ASN A 386 3.40 0.33 -14.75
C ASN A 386 2.43 1.46 -14.44
N GLY A 387 2.01 1.58 -13.19
CA GLY A 387 1.05 2.58 -12.75
C GLY A 387 0.90 2.53 -11.23
N PRO A 388 0.29 3.55 -10.62
CA PRO A 388 0.18 3.61 -9.17
C PRO A 388 -0.57 2.37 -8.67
N PRO A 389 -0.23 1.83 -7.48
CA PRO A 389 -1.09 0.87 -6.83
C PRO A 389 -2.51 1.44 -6.79
N ALA A 390 -3.50 0.62 -7.13
CA ALA A 390 -4.89 1.05 -7.11
C ALA A 390 -5.18 1.65 -5.74
N SER A 391 -5.57 2.92 -5.67
CA SER A 391 -5.75 3.65 -4.41
C SER A 391 -6.89 4.65 -4.53
N THR A 392 -7.49 5.00 -3.41
CA THR A 392 -8.59 5.97 -3.37
C THR A 392 -8.11 7.34 -3.83
N PRO A 393 -8.83 8.04 -4.72
CA PRO A 393 -8.42 9.37 -5.13
C PRO A 393 -8.36 10.32 -3.93
N LYS A 394 -7.34 11.20 -3.92
CA LYS A 394 -7.11 12.15 -2.81
C LYS A 394 -8.31 13.05 -2.49
N LYS A 395 -9.15 13.32 -3.50
CA LYS A 395 -10.37 14.14 -3.33
C LYS A 395 -11.38 13.47 -2.40
N ASP A 396 -11.50 12.14 -2.46
CA ASP A 396 -12.48 11.35 -1.70
C ASP A 396 -12.00 11.14 -0.27
N VAL A 397 -10.69 10.89 -0.09
CA VAL A 397 -10.07 10.91 1.25
C VAL A 397 -10.19 12.29 1.90
N ALA A 398 -9.95 13.36 1.14
CA ALA A 398 -10.15 14.72 1.65
C ALA A 398 -11.63 15.01 1.96
N ASP A 399 -12.57 14.46 1.19
CA ASP A 399 -14.00 14.54 1.50
C ASP A 399 -14.35 13.85 2.81
N PHE A 400 -13.83 12.65 3.01
CA PHE A 400 -14.00 11.91 4.26
C PHE A 400 -13.51 12.73 5.45
N MET A 401 -12.31 13.32 5.36
CA MET A 401 -11.75 14.15 6.43
C MET A 401 -12.55 15.43 6.71
N ARG A 402 -13.39 15.92 5.78
CA ARG A 402 -14.29 17.06 6.03
C ARG A 402 -15.51 16.68 6.86
N GLN A 403 -15.89 15.40 6.86
CA GLN A 403 -17.10 14.91 7.55
C GLN A 403 -16.97 14.92 9.07
N ARG A 404 -15.76 14.66 9.61
CA ARG A 404 -15.37 14.74 11.04
C ARG A 404 -16.08 13.83 12.03
N PHE A 405 -17.35 13.52 11.86
CA PHE A 405 -18.14 12.80 12.84
C PHE A 405 -19.08 11.79 12.20
N GLY A 406 -18.95 10.53 12.61
CA GLY A 406 -19.73 9.41 12.11
C GLY A 406 -20.27 8.50 13.20
N LEU A 407 -21.23 7.69 12.79
CA LEU A 407 -21.92 6.69 13.60
C LEU A 407 -21.33 5.30 13.35
N PHE A 408 -20.93 4.57 14.39
CA PHE A 408 -20.65 3.13 14.31
C PHE A 408 -21.78 2.32 14.93
N ILE A 409 -22.12 1.18 14.33
CA ILE A 409 -23.15 0.27 14.85
C ILE A 409 -22.63 -1.17 14.86
N HIS A 410 -22.48 -1.73 16.05
CA HIS A 410 -22.25 -3.15 16.27
C HIS A 410 -23.55 -3.82 16.74
N TRP A 411 -24.12 -4.66 15.88
CA TRP A 411 -25.42 -5.27 16.12
C TRP A 411 -25.53 -6.66 15.50
N GLY A 412 -26.29 -7.54 16.14
CA GLY A 412 -26.48 -8.92 15.68
C GLY A 412 -27.13 -9.80 16.75
N PRO A 413 -27.25 -11.12 16.49
CA PRO A 413 -27.92 -12.07 17.37
C PRO A 413 -27.38 -12.09 18.81
N VAL A 414 -26.09 -11.80 19.01
CA VAL A 414 -25.46 -11.74 20.34
C VAL A 414 -26.14 -10.77 21.30
N THR A 415 -26.82 -9.75 20.79
CA THR A 415 -27.55 -8.79 21.63
C THR A 415 -28.60 -9.48 22.50
N LEU A 416 -29.15 -10.63 22.08
CA LEU A 416 -30.07 -11.46 22.88
C LEU A 416 -29.45 -11.93 24.22
N ARG A 417 -28.12 -11.94 24.34
CA ARG A 417 -27.39 -12.26 25.57
C ARG A 417 -26.77 -11.05 26.24
N GLY A 418 -26.72 -9.90 25.58
CA GLY A 418 -26.20 -8.67 26.15
C GLY A 418 -24.68 -8.68 26.36
N THR A 419 -23.95 -9.46 25.57
CA THR A 419 -22.48 -9.65 25.65
C THR A 419 -21.78 -9.17 24.37
N GLU A 420 -20.45 -9.15 24.37
CA GLU A 420 -19.66 -8.55 23.28
C GLU A 420 -19.78 -9.34 21.97
N ILE A 421 -19.92 -8.63 20.84
CA ILE A 421 -20.06 -9.23 19.50
C ILE A 421 -18.78 -9.94 19.08
N GLY A 422 -18.92 -11.15 18.55
CA GLY A 422 -17.83 -12.10 18.33
C GLY A 422 -17.17 -12.59 19.62
N TRP A 423 -16.54 -11.71 20.40
CA TRP A 423 -15.58 -12.05 21.46
C TRP A 423 -16.17 -12.84 22.64
N SER A 424 -17.48 -12.75 22.86
CA SER A 424 -18.16 -13.55 23.87
C SER A 424 -18.36 -15.03 23.48
N ARG A 425 -18.24 -15.36 22.18
CA ARG A 425 -18.36 -16.74 21.66
C ARG A 425 -17.30 -17.66 22.26
N GLY A 426 -17.75 -18.71 22.93
CA GLY A 426 -16.90 -19.68 23.63
C GLY A 426 -16.25 -19.16 24.92
N ARG A 427 -16.57 -17.92 25.33
CA ARG A 427 -16.03 -17.29 26.55
C ARG A 427 -17.11 -16.98 27.58
N GLU A 428 -18.07 -16.16 27.20
CA GLU A 428 -19.22 -15.79 28.05
C GLU A 428 -20.49 -16.54 27.62
N VAL A 429 -20.59 -16.85 26.33
CA VAL A 429 -21.68 -17.64 25.73
C VAL A 429 -21.07 -18.88 25.09
N PRO A 430 -21.51 -20.11 25.45
CA PRO A 430 -21.03 -21.34 24.82
C PRO A 430 -21.15 -21.29 23.29
N THR A 431 -20.16 -21.81 22.56
CA THR A 431 -20.12 -21.73 21.09
C THR A 431 -21.38 -22.29 20.43
N GLU A 432 -21.86 -23.45 20.88
CA GLU A 432 -23.07 -24.08 20.35
C GLU A 432 -24.32 -23.22 20.55
N GLU A 433 -24.39 -22.50 21.68
CA GLU A 433 -25.47 -21.56 21.94
C GLU A 433 -25.32 -20.31 21.06
N TYR A 434 -24.13 -19.72 21.00
CA TYR A 434 -23.83 -18.52 20.22
C TYR A 434 -24.21 -18.68 18.74
N ASP A 435 -23.78 -19.80 18.15
CA ASP A 435 -23.98 -20.11 16.75
C ASP A 435 -25.44 -20.46 16.42
N THR A 436 -26.33 -20.52 17.42
CA THR A 436 -27.77 -20.75 17.21
C THR A 436 -28.65 -19.56 17.59
N LEU A 437 -28.09 -18.49 18.16
CA LEU A 437 -28.84 -17.28 18.55
C LEU A 437 -29.64 -16.66 17.39
N TYR A 438 -29.12 -16.76 16.15
CA TYR A 438 -29.81 -16.23 14.97
C TYR A 438 -31.20 -16.83 14.76
N LYS A 439 -31.46 -18.04 15.26
CA LYS A 439 -32.77 -18.71 15.15
C LYS A 439 -33.85 -18.04 16.01
N GLU A 440 -33.45 -17.28 17.02
CA GLU A 440 -34.32 -16.52 17.92
C GLU A 440 -34.35 -15.02 17.60
N PHE A 441 -33.48 -14.56 16.70
CA PHE A 441 -33.27 -13.13 16.46
C PHE A 441 -34.36 -12.52 15.59
N ASP A 442 -35.31 -11.83 16.24
CA ASP A 442 -36.45 -11.14 15.60
C ASP A 442 -36.58 -9.68 16.07
N PRO A 443 -35.78 -8.75 15.54
CA PRO A 443 -35.83 -7.34 15.89
C PRO A 443 -37.04 -6.62 15.28
N ALA A 444 -38.23 -6.94 15.77
CA ALA A 444 -39.51 -6.46 15.25
C ALA A 444 -39.67 -4.92 15.23
N LEU A 445 -38.85 -4.18 15.99
CA LEU A 445 -38.88 -2.71 16.07
C LEU A 445 -37.73 -2.04 15.30
N PHE A 446 -36.94 -2.80 14.52
CA PHE A 446 -35.91 -2.24 13.64
C PHE A 446 -36.51 -1.33 12.57
N ASN A 447 -35.94 -0.13 12.46
CA ASN A 447 -36.30 0.88 11.48
C ASN A 447 -35.05 1.66 11.04
N ALA A 448 -34.59 1.40 9.82
CA ALA A 448 -33.44 2.06 9.23
C ALA A 448 -33.60 3.59 9.13
N ASP A 449 -34.78 4.08 8.72
CA ASP A 449 -35.06 5.52 8.65
C ASP A 449 -34.90 6.20 10.03
N ALA A 450 -35.33 5.53 11.10
CA ALA A 450 -35.20 6.06 12.46
C ALA A 450 -33.75 6.10 12.92
N TRP A 451 -32.95 5.08 12.59
CA TRP A 451 -31.51 5.05 12.93
C TRP A 451 -30.76 6.17 12.22
N VAL A 452 -30.97 6.32 10.91
CA VAL A 452 -30.32 7.36 10.10
C VAL A 452 -30.79 8.76 10.53
N ALA A 453 -32.07 8.92 10.87
CA ALA A 453 -32.59 10.19 11.38
C ALA A 453 -31.96 10.58 12.73
N ALA A 454 -31.73 9.61 13.62
CA ALA A 454 -31.03 9.85 14.88
C ALA A 454 -29.56 10.23 14.64
N ALA A 455 -28.86 9.57 13.72
CA ALA A 455 -27.49 9.93 13.33
C ALA A 455 -27.42 11.37 12.80
N LYS A 456 -28.33 11.73 11.88
CA LYS A 456 -28.43 13.07 11.31
C LYS A 456 -28.73 14.13 12.37
N ALA A 457 -29.67 13.84 13.28
CA ALA A 457 -30.01 14.73 14.39
C ALA A 457 -28.84 14.92 15.37
N ALA A 458 -27.97 13.92 15.51
CA ALA A 458 -26.73 14.00 16.29
C ALA A 458 -25.60 14.77 15.58
N GLY A 459 -25.80 15.21 14.33
CA GLY A 459 -24.76 15.86 13.52
C GLY A 459 -23.76 14.88 12.89
N MET A 460 -24.03 13.58 12.88
CA MET A 460 -23.16 12.63 12.18
C MET A 460 -23.41 12.73 10.67
N HIS A 461 -22.34 12.68 9.89
CA HIS A 461 -22.40 12.81 8.42
C HIS A 461 -22.25 11.47 7.68
N TYR A 462 -21.85 10.42 8.40
CA TYR A 462 -21.72 9.06 7.87
C TYR A 462 -22.13 8.02 8.92
N LEU A 463 -22.54 6.84 8.45
CA LEU A 463 -22.98 5.71 9.28
C LEU A 463 -22.31 4.42 8.81
N THR A 464 -21.58 3.77 9.71
CA THR A 464 -20.89 2.50 9.51
C THR A 464 -21.62 1.37 10.24
N ILE A 465 -22.18 0.42 9.49
CA ILE A 465 -22.81 -0.79 10.03
C ILE A 465 -21.87 -1.98 9.93
N VAL A 466 -21.74 -2.76 11.01
CA VAL A 466 -21.07 -4.06 11.00
C VAL A 466 -21.92 -5.05 10.22
N ALA A 467 -21.63 -5.19 8.92
CA ALA A 467 -22.34 -6.14 8.06
C ALA A 467 -21.95 -7.59 8.38
N LYS A 468 -20.67 -7.82 8.70
CA LYS A 468 -20.15 -9.10 9.20
C LYS A 468 -19.07 -8.83 10.26
N HIS A 469 -19.24 -9.39 11.46
CA HIS A 469 -18.22 -9.38 12.50
C HIS A 469 -17.41 -10.69 12.49
N HIS A 470 -16.46 -10.83 13.41
CA HIS A 470 -15.59 -12.00 13.57
C HIS A 470 -16.33 -13.34 13.73
N ASP A 471 -17.57 -13.32 14.23
CA ASP A 471 -18.41 -14.52 14.34
C ASP A 471 -18.92 -15.04 13.00
N GLY A 472 -18.79 -14.27 11.92
CA GLY A 472 -19.20 -14.65 10.56
C GLY A 472 -20.67 -14.39 10.23
N PHE A 473 -21.49 -13.88 11.17
CA PHE A 473 -22.92 -13.66 10.90
C PHE A 473 -23.12 -12.45 9.98
N CYS A 474 -23.82 -12.64 8.87
CA CYS A 474 -24.04 -11.60 7.85
C CYS A 474 -25.39 -10.90 8.02
N LEU A 475 -25.40 -9.57 8.12
CA LEU A 475 -26.62 -8.73 8.21
C LEU A 475 -27.29 -8.44 6.85
N TRP A 476 -26.83 -9.08 5.77
CA TRP A 476 -27.39 -8.96 4.42
C TRP A 476 -27.61 -10.36 3.81
N PRO A 477 -28.44 -10.49 2.77
CA PRO A 477 -28.75 -11.78 2.12
C PRO A 477 -27.61 -12.27 1.21
N THR A 478 -26.45 -12.59 1.79
CA THR A 478 -25.30 -13.13 1.03
C THR A 478 -25.61 -14.47 0.38
N ALA A 479 -25.15 -14.68 -0.85
CA ALA A 479 -25.21 -15.98 -1.52
C ALA A 479 -24.10 -16.95 -1.07
N TYR A 480 -23.16 -16.50 -0.25
CA TYR A 480 -21.93 -17.24 0.08
C TYR A 480 -21.98 -18.00 1.42
N SER A 481 -23.00 -17.76 2.25
CA SER A 481 -23.17 -18.42 3.55
C SER A 481 -24.64 -18.45 3.96
N ASP A 482 -25.12 -19.58 4.50
CA ASP A 482 -26.44 -19.69 5.13
C ASP A 482 -26.49 -19.02 6.52
N PHE A 483 -25.33 -18.62 7.06
CA PHE A 483 -25.23 -17.94 8.36
C PHE A 483 -25.47 -16.43 8.21
N ASN A 484 -26.68 -16.08 7.78
CA ASN A 484 -27.07 -14.71 7.45
C ASN A 484 -28.49 -14.36 7.94
N ILE A 485 -28.85 -13.07 7.84
CA ILE A 485 -30.11 -12.49 8.35
C ILE A 485 -31.38 -13.11 7.74
N MET A 486 -31.31 -13.73 6.57
CA MET A 486 -32.45 -14.40 5.93
C MET A 486 -32.82 -15.73 6.57
N HIS A 487 -31.92 -16.30 7.38
CA HIS A 487 -32.14 -17.53 8.13
C HIS A 487 -32.62 -17.29 9.57
N THR A 488 -32.94 -16.05 9.93
CA THR A 488 -33.61 -15.70 11.19
C THR A 488 -35.14 -15.63 11.02
N PRO A 489 -35.93 -15.47 12.10
CA PRO A 489 -37.35 -15.11 11.98
C PRO A 489 -37.58 -13.76 11.26
N PHE A 490 -36.60 -12.84 11.31
CA PHE A 490 -36.72 -11.46 10.83
C PHE A 490 -36.71 -11.29 9.31
N LYS A 491 -35.81 -12.01 8.62
CA LYS A 491 -35.75 -12.13 7.14
C LYS A 491 -35.78 -10.82 6.35
N ARG A 492 -35.12 -9.77 6.86
CA ARG A 492 -34.99 -8.46 6.21
C ARG A 492 -33.52 -8.11 6.00
N ASP A 493 -33.23 -7.50 4.85
CA ASP A 493 -31.90 -7.03 4.49
C ASP A 493 -31.57 -5.72 5.23
N VAL A 494 -30.92 -5.83 6.39
CA VAL A 494 -30.60 -4.69 7.25
C VAL A 494 -29.63 -3.74 6.56
N VAL A 495 -28.62 -4.27 5.86
CA VAL A 495 -27.62 -3.48 5.13
C VAL A 495 -28.28 -2.70 3.99
N GLY A 496 -29.14 -3.35 3.21
CA GLY A 496 -29.91 -2.70 2.14
C GLY A 496 -30.87 -1.62 2.63
N GLU A 497 -31.62 -1.88 3.70
CA GLU A 497 -32.52 -0.89 4.29
C GLU A 497 -31.77 0.35 4.82
N LEU A 498 -30.59 0.16 5.44
CA LEU A 498 -29.75 1.26 5.91
C LEU A 498 -29.11 2.04 4.74
N ALA A 499 -28.66 1.36 3.69
CA ALA A 499 -28.13 2.01 2.49
C ALA A 499 -29.18 2.95 1.87
N GLU A 500 -30.42 2.48 1.74
CA GLU A 500 -31.53 3.28 1.23
C GLU A 500 -31.88 4.46 2.14
N ALA A 501 -31.97 4.24 3.45
CA ALA A 501 -32.25 5.30 4.41
C ALA A 501 -31.14 6.38 4.42
N CYS A 502 -29.88 5.97 4.35
CA CYS A 502 -28.73 6.89 4.25
C CYS A 502 -28.82 7.74 2.97
N ARG A 503 -29.08 7.12 1.82
CA ARG A 503 -29.28 7.82 0.54
C ARG A 503 -30.42 8.83 0.62
N LYS A 504 -31.56 8.45 1.21
CA LYS A 504 -32.75 9.31 1.38
C LYS A 504 -32.48 10.52 2.27
N GLN A 505 -31.64 10.37 3.29
CA GLN A 505 -31.39 11.40 4.30
C GLN A 505 -30.09 12.17 4.12
N HIS A 506 -29.32 11.86 3.07
CA HIS A 506 -28.02 12.44 2.73
C HIS A 506 -26.96 12.21 3.81
N ILE A 507 -26.87 10.97 4.28
CA ILE A 507 -25.80 10.47 5.16
C ILE A 507 -24.94 9.53 4.31
N HIS A 508 -23.61 9.65 4.39
CA HIS A 508 -22.73 8.70 3.70
C HIS A 508 -22.87 7.31 4.33
N PHE A 509 -23.16 6.31 3.51
CA PHE A 509 -23.32 4.94 3.97
C PHE A 509 -21.98 4.20 3.95
N CYS A 510 -21.59 3.63 5.08
CA CYS A 510 -20.34 2.90 5.25
C CYS A 510 -20.63 1.50 5.77
N ILE A 511 -19.77 0.55 5.44
CA ILE A 511 -19.93 -0.85 5.84
C ILE A 511 -18.65 -1.30 6.54
N TYR A 512 -18.78 -1.89 7.71
CA TYR A 512 -17.72 -2.67 8.33
C TYR A 512 -17.79 -4.11 7.84
N SER A 513 -16.62 -4.67 7.55
CA SER A 513 -16.42 -6.09 7.28
C SER A 513 -15.13 -6.56 7.95
N THR A 514 -15.01 -7.84 8.23
CA THR A 514 -13.80 -8.40 8.84
C THR A 514 -12.99 -9.25 7.86
N VAL A 515 -11.67 -9.30 8.04
CA VAL A 515 -10.76 -10.20 7.31
C VAL A 515 -10.63 -11.59 7.94
N LEU A 516 -11.30 -11.82 9.07
CA LEU A 516 -11.30 -13.08 9.81
C LEU A 516 -12.72 -13.62 9.97
N ASP A 517 -12.88 -14.93 10.08
CA ASP A 517 -14.20 -15.55 10.24
C ASP A 517 -14.08 -16.81 11.10
N TRP A 518 -14.62 -16.76 12.32
CA TRP A 518 -14.55 -17.89 13.27
C TRP A 518 -15.60 -18.97 13.04
N HIS A 519 -16.49 -18.78 12.06
CA HIS A 519 -17.50 -19.76 11.65
C HIS A 519 -17.13 -20.44 10.32
N ASP A 520 -16.42 -19.77 9.41
CA ASP A 520 -15.97 -20.36 8.14
C ASP A 520 -14.91 -21.47 8.37
N LYS A 521 -15.22 -22.69 7.91
CA LYS A 521 -14.35 -23.87 7.99
C LYS A 521 -13.04 -23.75 7.19
N ASP A 522 -13.00 -22.89 6.17
CA ASP A 522 -11.85 -22.66 5.31
C ASP A 522 -10.92 -21.59 5.90
N TYR A 523 -11.37 -20.79 6.87
CA TYR A 523 -10.55 -19.77 7.52
C TYR A 523 -9.43 -20.40 8.36
N GLY A 524 -8.18 -20.23 7.92
CA GLY A 524 -7.01 -20.91 8.47
C GLY A 524 -6.57 -22.10 7.61
N PRO A 525 -7.36 -23.19 7.51
CA PRO A 525 -7.01 -24.36 6.71
C PRO A 525 -6.89 -24.11 5.19
N ASN A 526 -7.73 -23.25 4.61
CA ASN A 526 -7.82 -23.03 3.17
C ASN A 526 -8.08 -21.55 2.84
N MET A 527 -7.12 -20.70 3.19
CA MET A 527 -7.20 -19.25 2.95
C MET A 527 -7.51 -18.84 1.50
N PRO A 528 -7.00 -19.49 0.44
CA PRO A 528 -7.39 -19.14 -0.92
C PRO A 528 -8.89 -19.27 -1.20
N ALA A 529 -9.54 -20.34 -0.70
CA ALA A 529 -10.97 -20.52 -0.85
C ALA A 529 -11.77 -19.48 -0.04
N PHE A 530 -11.31 -19.17 1.18
CA PHE A 530 -11.88 -18.12 2.01
C PHE A 530 -11.77 -16.73 1.35
N VAL A 531 -10.60 -16.36 0.83
CA VAL A 531 -10.37 -15.07 0.15
C VAL A 531 -11.22 -14.95 -1.11
N ALA A 532 -11.37 -16.02 -1.89
CA ALA A 532 -12.27 -16.03 -3.04
C ALA A 532 -13.74 -15.78 -2.64
N ARG A 533 -14.17 -16.34 -1.50
CA ARG A 533 -15.50 -16.09 -0.93
C ARG A 533 -15.68 -14.66 -0.46
N MET A 534 -14.72 -14.16 0.31
CA MET A 534 -14.70 -12.79 0.80
C MET A 534 -14.78 -11.80 -0.35
N LYS A 535 -14.04 -12.04 -1.46
CA LYS A 535 -14.17 -11.22 -2.67
C LYS A 535 -15.58 -11.26 -3.25
N GLY A 536 -16.22 -12.42 -3.25
CA GLY A 536 -17.63 -12.57 -3.62
C GLY A 536 -18.57 -11.73 -2.75
N GLU A 537 -18.45 -11.84 -1.42
CA GLU A 537 -19.19 -11.05 -0.44
C GLU A 537 -18.94 -9.54 -0.61
N LEU A 538 -17.68 -9.12 -0.77
CA LEU A 538 -17.31 -7.73 -1.00
C LEU A 538 -17.89 -7.21 -2.32
N LYS A 539 -17.97 -8.04 -3.36
CA LYS A 539 -18.64 -7.67 -4.61
C LYS A 539 -20.12 -7.42 -4.39
N GLU A 540 -20.83 -8.26 -3.65
CA GLU A 540 -22.23 -8.01 -3.28
C GLU A 540 -22.35 -6.68 -2.51
N LEU A 541 -21.51 -6.48 -1.49
CA LEU A 541 -21.56 -5.28 -0.66
C LEU A 541 -21.32 -4.00 -1.46
N ILE A 542 -20.31 -4.00 -2.34
CA ILE A 542 -19.96 -2.82 -3.17
C ILE A 542 -21.01 -2.58 -4.24
N THR A 543 -21.40 -3.62 -4.99
CA THR A 543 -22.23 -3.43 -6.20
C THR A 543 -23.72 -3.32 -5.90
N HIS A 544 -24.21 -3.88 -4.79
CA HIS A 544 -25.63 -3.75 -4.42
C HIS A 544 -25.89 -2.52 -3.57
N TYR A 545 -24.95 -2.12 -2.71
CA TYR A 545 -25.19 -1.07 -1.70
C TYR A 545 -24.36 0.20 -1.89
N HIS A 546 -23.37 0.21 -2.78
CA HIS A 546 -22.55 1.38 -3.11
C HIS A 546 -22.04 2.16 -1.88
N PRO A 547 -21.30 1.50 -0.97
CA PRO A 547 -20.82 2.14 0.25
C PRO A 547 -19.81 3.23 -0.09
N TYR A 548 -19.86 4.33 0.65
CA TYR A 548 -18.83 5.36 0.67
C TYR A 548 -17.50 4.85 1.23
N MET A 549 -17.55 3.90 2.18
CA MET A 549 -16.38 3.34 2.85
C MET A 549 -16.59 1.86 3.20
N LEU A 550 -15.51 1.08 3.08
CA LEU A 550 -15.35 -0.23 3.70
C LEU A 550 -14.37 -0.16 4.88
N TRP A 551 -14.86 -0.38 6.09
CA TRP A 551 -14.08 -0.39 7.32
C TRP A 551 -13.69 -1.83 7.67
N PHE A 552 -12.42 -2.19 7.50
CA PHE A 552 -11.92 -3.55 7.75
C PHE A 552 -11.44 -3.76 9.18
N ASP A 553 -11.43 -5.01 9.63
CA ASP A 553 -10.88 -5.38 10.92
C ASP A 553 -10.41 -6.82 10.97
N GLY A 554 -9.59 -7.18 11.98
CA GLY A 554 -9.07 -8.54 12.15
C GLY A 554 -7.65 -8.74 11.61
N TYR A 555 -6.94 -7.65 11.28
CA TYR A 555 -5.60 -7.71 10.70
C TYR A 555 -4.59 -8.51 11.52
N TRP A 556 -4.76 -8.63 12.85
CA TRP A 556 -3.80 -9.32 13.73
C TRP A 556 -3.71 -10.83 13.47
N GLU A 557 -4.69 -11.43 12.80
CA GLU A 557 -4.79 -12.87 12.63
C GLU A 557 -3.71 -13.46 11.71
N LYS A 558 -3.00 -14.50 12.16
CA LYS A 558 -1.88 -15.11 11.42
C LYS A 558 -2.23 -15.58 9.99
N PRO A 559 -3.41 -16.19 9.71
CA PRO A 559 -3.75 -16.64 8.35
C PRO A 559 -3.91 -15.52 7.33
N TRP A 560 -4.32 -14.32 7.77
CA TRP A 560 -4.35 -13.13 6.93
C TRP A 560 -2.92 -12.69 6.63
N THR A 561 -2.61 -12.23 5.41
CA THR A 561 -1.25 -11.82 5.02
C THR A 561 -1.28 -10.49 4.28
N MET A 562 -0.14 -9.80 4.19
CA MET A 562 -0.07 -8.57 3.41
C MET A 562 -0.30 -8.80 1.91
N ALA A 563 -0.01 -10.00 1.40
CA ALA A 563 -0.34 -10.38 0.03
C ALA A 563 -1.86 -10.39 -0.19
N TYR A 564 -2.61 -11.03 0.71
CA TYR A 564 -4.08 -11.01 0.66
C TYR A 564 -4.65 -9.61 0.83
N ALA A 565 -4.07 -8.80 1.73
CA ALA A 565 -4.48 -7.41 1.90
C ALA A 565 -4.37 -6.59 0.62
N ARG A 566 -3.23 -6.66 -0.08
CA ARG A 566 -3.04 -5.96 -1.36
C ARG A 566 -3.94 -6.49 -2.46
N GLU A 567 -4.06 -7.81 -2.53
CA GLU A 567 -4.97 -8.49 -3.45
C GLU A 567 -6.42 -8.03 -3.27
N VAL A 568 -6.92 -7.97 -2.03
CA VAL A 568 -8.29 -7.55 -1.73
C VAL A 568 -8.46 -6.04 -1.91
N TYR A 569 -7.47 -5.23 -1.55
CA TYR A 569 -7.52 -3.78 -1.78
C TYR A 569 -7.61 -3.46 -3.28
N ALA A 570 -6.74 -4.05 -4.10
CA ALA A 570 -6.79 -3.90 -5.55
C ALA A 570 -8.13 -4.35 -6.14
N TYR A 571 -8.67 -5.46 -5.63
CA TYR A 571 -9.99 -5.95 -6.03
C TYR A 571 -11.13 -4.98 -5.66
N ILE A 572 -11.10 -4.38 -4.45
CA ILE A 572 -12.06 -3.35 -4.07
C ILE A 572 -11.98 -2.17 -5.04
N LYS A 573 -10.77 -1.69 -5.35
CA LYS A 573 -10.58 -0.56 -6.26
C LYS A 573 -10.93 -0.86 -7.71
N SER A 574 -10.88 -2.12 -8.14
CA SER A 574 -11.32 -2.51 -9.47
C SER A 574 -12.85 -2.56 -9.59
N LEU A 575 -13.56 -2.80 -8.47
CA LEU A 575 -15.01 -2.71 -8.40
C LEU A 575 -15.50 -1.27 -8.28
N ASP A 576 -14.88 -0.50 -7.38
CA ASP A 576 -15.16 0.92 -7.19
C ASP A 576 -13.90 1.64 -6.65
N PRO A 577 -13.25 2.49 -7.48
CA PRO A 577 -12.03 3.17 -7.08
C PRO A 577 -12.24 4.24 -5.99
N ASP A 578 -13.47 4.71 -5.79
CA ASP A 578 -13.79 5.83 -4.91
C ASP A 578 -14.08 5.38 -3.46
N VAL A 579 -14.32 4.08 -3.22
CA VAL A 579 -14.59 3.52 -1.88
C VAL A 579 -13.41 3.74 -0.95
N VAL A 580 -13.60 4.46 0.15
CA VAL A 580 -12.55 4.65 1.16
C VAL A 580 -12.36 3.36 1.98
N VAL A 581 -11.12 2.99 2.31
CA VAL A 581 -10.77 1.77 3.07
C VAL A 581 -9.83 2.13 4.21
N ASN A 582 -10.00 1.57 5.39
CA ASN A 582 -9.08 1.82 6.52
C ASN A 582 -7.77 1.01 6.42
N ASN A 583 -6.78 1.34 7.25
CA ASN A 583 -5.48 0.66 7.29
C ASN A 583 -5.51 -0.79 7.81
N ARG A 584 -6.63 -1.22 8.41
CA ARG A 584 -6.80 -2.58 8.97
C ARG A 584 -7.15 -3.65 7.94
N LEU A 585 -7.33 -3.29 6.66
CA LEU A 585 -7.23 -4.28 5.61
C LEU A 585 -5.78 -4.80 5.51
N GLY A 586 -4.81 -3.90 5.66
CA GLY A 586 -3.39 -4.20 5.80
C GLY A 586 -3.01 -4.79 7.15
N LYS A 587 -1.73 -5.15 7.30
CA LYS A 587 -1.16 -5.72 8.54
C LYS A 587 -0.59 -4.69 9.51
N ASP A 588 -0.86 -3.40 9.30
CA ASP A 588 -0.17 -2.33 10.00
C ASP A 588 -1.06 -1.69 11.09
N PRO A 589 -0.78 -1.93 12.38
CA PRO A 589 -1.51 -1.32 13.48
C PRO A 589 -1.09 0.12 13.79
N SER A 590 -0.08 0.65 13.09
CA SER A 590 0.61 1.85 13.53
C SER A 590 -0.24 3.12 13.42
N THR A 591 0.14 4.12 14.22
CA THR A 591 -0.39 5.48 14.18
C THR A 591 0.31 6.36 13.15
N LEU A 592 1.10 5.75 12.25
CA LEU A 592 1.80 6.40 11.15
C LEU A 592 1.69 5.57 9.86
N TYR A 593 1.44 6.18 8.71
CA TYR A 593 1.44 5.46 7.43
C TYR A 593 2.85 4.99 7.07
N GLY A 594 3.09 3.69 7.20
CA GLY A 594 4.27 3.05 6.65
C GLY A 594 4.22 2.96 5.12
N THR A 595 5.38 2.87 4.47
CA THR A 595 5.52 2.65 3.02
C THR A 595 4.97 1.29 2.53
N SER A 596 4.52 0.44 3.46
CA SER A 596 3.90 -0.86 3.21
C SER A 596 2.42 -0.92 3.62
N ALA A 597 1.82 0.18 4.07
CA ALA A 597 0.44 0.21 4.54
C ALA A 597 -0.55 0.01 3.38
N VAL A 598 -1.65 -0.69 3.67
CA VAL A 598 -2.78 -0.90 2.75
C VAL A 598 -4.00 -0.26 3.38
N GLY A 599 -4.59 0.73 2.73
CA GLY A 599 -5.70 1.55 3.24
C GLY A 599 -5.43 3.05 3.11
N ASP A 600 -6.45 3.86 3.42
CA ASP A 600 -6.55 5.28 3.09
C ASP A 600 -6.59 6.21 4.32
N PHE A 601 -7.03 5.71 5.49
CA PHE A 601 -6.85 6.37 6.80
C PHE A 601 -6.48 5.41 7.96
N LEU A 602 -5.82 5.93 9.00
CA LEU A 602 -5.42 5.21 10.22
C LEU A 602 -6.57 5.07 11.22
N THR A 603 -6.53 4.05 12.08
CA THR A 603 -7.62 3.76 13.03
C THR A 603 -7.19 3.61 14.50
N PRO A 604 -6.86 4.68 15.23
CA PRO A 604 -6.72 4.62 16.68
C PRO A 604 -8.03 4.11 17.31
N GLU A 605 -7.97 3.07 18.14
CA GLU A 605 -9.18 2.45 18.72
C GLU A 605 -9.23 2.66 20.23
N GLN A 606 -10.39 3.09 20.73
CA GLN A 606 -10.63 3.41 22.14
C GLN A 606 -9.68 4.50 22.71
N GLU A 607 -8.93 5.17 21.84
CA GLU A 607 -8.06 6.30 22.14
C GLU A 607 -8.21 7.40 21.08
N ILE A 608 -7.87 8.63 21.46
CA ILE A 608 -7.88 9.78 20.54
C ILE A 608 -6.49 9.86 19.89
N GLY A 609 -6.47 9.86 18.56
CA GLY A 609 -5.24 10.03 17.79
C GLY A 609 -4.50 11.34 18.11
N ARG A 610 -3.19 11.35 17.83
CA ARG A 610 -2.36 12.54 18.01
C ARG A 610 -2.63 13.55 16.90
N LEU A 611 -2.27 14.81 17.14
CA LEU A 611 -2.29 15.84 16.11
C LEU A 611 -1.42 15.43 14.92
N ASN A 612 -2.06 15.12 13.79
CA ASN A 612 -1.40 14.67 12.57
C ASN A 612 -1.98 15.40 11.35
N MET A 613 -1.14 16.25 10.74
CA MET A 613 -1.51 17.04 9.56
C MET A 613 -1.15 16.36 8.24
N VAL A 614 -0.45 15.22 8.30
CA VAL A 614 0.06 14.51 7.11
C VAL A 614 -0.88 13.38 6.73
N GLU A 615 -1.33 12.61 7.72
CA GLU A 615 -2.02 11.36 7.50
C GLU A 615 -3.47 11.43 7.98
N PRO A 616 -4.43 11.04 7.12
CA PRO A 616 -5.82 10.87 7.52
C PRO A 616 -5.95 9.82 8.62
N TRP A 617 -6.77 10.08 9.63
CA TRP A 617 -7.05 9.13 10.69
C TRP A 617 -8.44 9.32 11.28
N GLU A 618 -8.98 8.22 11.82
CA GLU A 618 -10.28 8.16 12.47
C GLU A 618 -10.19 7.38 13.78
N SER A 619 -10.55 8.01 14.90
CA SER A 619 -10.70 7.30 16.16
C SER A 619 -12.06 6.63 16.24
N CYS A 620 -12.10 5.32 16.46
CA CYS A 620 -13.34 4.62 16.81
C CYS A 620 -13.47 4.48 18.34
N ILE A 621 -14.60 4.92 18.90
CA ILE A 621 -14.82 4.97 20.35
C ILE A 621 -16.24 4.48 20.69
N THR A 622 -16.36 3.62 21.69
CA THR A 622 -17.65 3.19 22.26
C THR A 622 -18.32 4.33 23.03
N ILE A 623 -19.65 4.53 22.89
CA ILE A 623 -20.36 5.45 23.79
C ILE A 623 -20.48 4.88 25.21
N ALA A 624 -20.52 3.56 25.34
CA ALA A 624 -20.63 2.83 26.60
C ALA A 624 -19.31 2.10 26.91
N THR A 625 -19.37 0.87 27.44
CA THR A 625 -18.17 0.07 27.75
C THR A 625 -17.93 -1.09 26.79
N GLN A 626 -18.92 -1.40 25.94
CA GLN A 626 -18.90 -2.49 24.97
C GLN A 626 -19.24 -1.97 23.56
N TRP A 627 -18.85 -2.69 22.51
CA TRP A 627 -19.29 -2.38 21.14
C TRP A 627 -20.76 -2.80 20.93
N ALA A 628 -21.09 -4.05 21.20
CA ALA A 628 -22.48 -4.54 21.14
C ALA A 628 -23.32 -4.10 22.36
N TRP A 629 -24.64 -4.28 22.29
CA TRP A 629 -25.52 -3.90 23.40
C TRP A 629 -25.28 -4.73 24.66
N LYS A 630 -25.23 -4.03 25.79
CA LYS A 630 -25.12 -4.62 27.13
C LYS A 630 -26.19 -4.01 28.05
N PRO A 631 -26.98 -4.85 28.76
CA PRO A 631 -27.97 -4.37 29.71
C PRO A 631 -27.32 -3.53 30.81
N ASN A 632 -27.91 -2.37 31.12
CA ASN A 632 -27.48 -1.46 32.18
C ASN A 632 -26.03 -0.96 32.05
N ASP A 633 -25.50 -0.85 30.83
CA ASP A 633 -24.13 -0.38 30.61
C ASP A 633 -23.94 1.09 31.02
N LYS A 634 -22.70 1.47 31.33
CA LYS A 634 -22.32 2.85 31.69
C LYS A 634 -22.08 3.67 30.43
N VAL A 635 -23.05 4.51 30.10
CA VAL A 635 -22.95 5.49 29.00
C VAL A 635 -22.06 6.67 29.41
N LYS A 636 -21.16 7.09 28.53
CA LYS A 636 -20.37 8.32 28.68
C LYS A 636 -21.25 9.53 28.93
N THR A 637 -20.72 10.51 29.64
CA THR A 637 -21.32 11.82 29.87
C THR A 637 -21.31 12.67 28.60
N LEU A 638 -22.11 13.74 28.57
CA LEU A 638 -22.13 14.69 27.46
C LEU A 638 -20.77 15.33 27.26
N ALA A 639 -20.12 15.74 28.36
CA ALA A 639 -18.78 16.29 28.35
C ALA A 639 -17.76 15.31 27.73
N GLU A 640 -17.76 14.05 28.15
CA GLU A 640 -16.85 13.03 27.58
C GLU A 640 -17.06 12.86 26.06
N CYS A 641 -18.32 12.86 25.58
CA CYS A 641 -18.61 12.74 24.15
C CYS A 641 -18.16 13.99 23.36
N ILE A 642 -18.44 15.20 23.87
CA ILE A 642 -18.02 16.45 23.24
C ILE A 642 -16.49 16.58 23.25
N HIS A 643 -15.83 16.23 24.35
CA HIS A 643 -14.38 16.30 24.48
C HIS A 643 -13.70 15.35 23.51
N ALA A 644 -14.24 14.13 23.33
CA ALA A 644 -13.76 13.21 22.31
C ALA A 644 -13.84 13.82 20.91
N LEU A 645 -15.00 14.36 20.52
CA LEU A 645 -15.19 14.97 19.20
C LEU A 645 -14.26 16.16 18.96
N VAL A 646 -14.21 17.06 19.93
CA VAL A 646 -13.39 18.29 19.87
C VAL A 646 -11.90 17.97 19.77
N ARG A 647 -11.39 17.07 20.62
CA ARG A 647 -9.97 16.68 20.60
C ARG A 647 -9.62 15.97 19.30
N THR A 648 -10.50 15.12 18.78
CA THR A 648 -10.31 14.44 17.51
C THR A 648 -10.25 15.42 16.34
N ALA A 649 -11.22 16.33 16.22
CA ALA A 649 -11.21 17.37 15.20
C ALA A 649 -9.96 18.27 15.30
N ALA A 650 -9.59 18.64 16.53
CA ALA A 650 -8.41 19.44 16.80
C ALA A 650 -7.09 18.71 16.51
N GLY A 651 -7.07 17.37 16.63
CA GLY A 651 -5.99 16.50 16.17
C GLY A 651 -5.98 16.26 14.65
N ASN A 652 -6.88 16.92 13.92
CA ASN A 652 -7.12 16.78 12.48
C ASN A 652 -7.67 15.40 12.07
N GLY A 653 -8.28 14.66 12.99
CA GLY A 653 -8.90 13.35 12.74
C GLY A 653 -10.43 13.39 12.60
N ASN A 654 -11.01 12.21 12.36
CA ASN A 654 -12.45 11.95 12.41
C ASN A 654 -12.81 11.11 13.65
N LEU A 655 -13.99 11.33 14.22
CA LEU A 655 -14.52 10.51 15.32
C LEU A 655 -15.63 9.60 14.79
N LEU A 656 -15.45 8.30 14.95
CA LEU A 656 -16.48 7.29 14.71
C LEU A 656 -17.00 6.80 16.07
N LEU A 657 -18.15 7.33 16.50
CA LEU A 657 -18.73 7.04 17.80
C LEU A 657 -19.74 5.89 17.69
N ASN A 658 -19.51 4.82 18.44
CA ASN A 658 -20.38 3.65 18.44
C ASN A 658 -21.57 3.79 19.38
N ILE A 659 -22.75 3.42 18.91
CA ILE A 659 -23.95 3.16 19.72
C ILE A 659 -24.41 1.72 19.47
N SER A 660 -25.10 1.17 20.45
CA SER A 660 -25.36 -0.26 20.57
C SER A 660 -26.88 -0.53 20.53
N PRO A 661 -27.45 -0.89 19.36
CA PRO A 661 -28.88 -1.19 19.27
C PRO A 661 -29.26 -2.41 20.10
N MET A 662 -30.44 -2.33 20.70
CA MET A 662 -31.05 -3.40 21.49
C MET A 662 -31.49 -4.58 20.61
N PRO A 663 -31.79 -5.75 21.21
CA PRO A 663 -32.19 -6.95 20.44
C PRO A 663 -33.48 -6.77 19.64
N ASP A 664 -34.33 -5.82 20.03
CA ASP A 664 -35.58 -5.51 19.33
C ASP A 664 -35.39 -4.57 18.12
N GLY A 665 -34.18 -4.05 17.89
CA GLY A 665 -33.85 -3.15 16.79
C GLY A 665 -33.98 -1.65 17.09
N ARG A 666 -34.25 -1.24 18.33
CA ARG A 666 -34.19 0.17 18.74
C ARG A 666 -32.81 0.54 19.27
N PHE A 667 -32.39 1.79 19.12
CA PHE A 667 -31.26 2.29 19.92
C PHE A 667 -31.62 2.31 21.41
N GLU A 668 -30.62 2.04 22.25
CA GLU A 668 -30.76 2.18 23.70
C GLU A 668 -31.06 3.65 24.04
N ALA A 669 -32.07 3.89 24.88
CA ALA A 669 -32.65 5.23 25.06
C ALA A 669 -31.69 6.25 25.69
N ARG A 670 -30.79 5.82 26.58
CA ARG A 670 -29.77 6.68 27.21
C ARG A 670 -28.69 7.05 26.20
N GLU A 671 -28.28 6.11 25.35
CA GLU A 671 -27.35 6.35 24.25
C GLU A 671 -27.95 7.29 23.19
N ALA A 672 -29.18 7.05 22.75
CA ALA A 672 -29.90 7.90 21.81
C ALA A 672 -30.12 9.33 22.36
N THR A 673 -30.38 9.45 23.67
CA THR A 673 -30.45 10.75 24.34
C THR A 673 -29.10 11.47 24.30
N ARG A 674 -28.01 10.74 24.59
CA ARG A 674 -26.67 11.32 24.63
C ARG A 674 -26.23 11.89 23.28
N ILE A 675 -26.41 11.14 22.18
CA ILE A 675 -26.02 11.62 20.85
C ILE A 675 -26.89 12.79 20.38
N ARG A 676 -28.17 12.85 20.79
CA ARG A 676 -29.04 14.00 20.52
C ARG A 676 -28.53 15.26 21.23
N GLU A 677 -28.12 15.16 22.49
CA GLU A 677 -27.51 16.28 23.23
C GLU A 677 -26.20 16.76 22.57
N VAL A 678 -25.40 15.84 22.01
CA VAL A 678 -24.22 16.20 21.20
C VAL A 678 -24.64 16.97 19.94
N GLY A 679 -25.70 16.51 19.26
CA GLY A 679 -26.29 17.22 18.12
C GLY A 679 -26.79 18.63 18.45
N GLU A 680 -27.39 18.82 19.63
CA GLU A 680 -27.80 20.15 20.12
C GLU A 680 -26.60 21.09 20.33
N TRP A 681 -25.47 20.56 20.82
CA TRP A 681 -24.22 21.32 20.89
C TRP A 681 -23.67 21.65 19.49
N LEU A 682 -23.66 20.68 18.57
CA LEU A 682 -23.21 20.87 17.19
C LEU A 682 -24.09 21.82 16.37
N SER A 683 -25.38 21.93 16.68
CA SER A 683 -26.24 22.94 16.04
C SER A 683 -25.77 24.37 16.29
N ARG A 684 -25.07 24.61 17.42
CA ARG A 684 -24.52 25.91 17.80
C ARG A 684 -23.05 26.05 17.41
N TYR A 685 -22.27 24.98 17.53
CA TYR A 685 -20.81 25.02 17.42
C TYR A 685 -20.24 24.24 16.23
N GLY A 686 -21.07 23.59 15.41
CA GLY A 686 -20.60 22.68 14.36
C GLY A 686 -19.65 23.30 13.33
N SER A 687 -19.76 24.61 13.07
CA SER A 687 -18.84 25.32 12.17
C SER A 687 -17.38 25.37 12.67
N SER A 688 -17.13 25.11 13.96
CA SER A 688 -15.78 24.92 14.53
C SER A 688 -15.33 23.46 14.56
N ILE A 689 -16.07 22.55 13.93
CA ILE A 689 -15.73 21.13 13.80
C ILE A 689 -15.63 20.76 12.33
N TYR A 690 -16.74 20.87 11.57
CA TYR A 690 -16.82 20.41 10.19
C TYR A 690 -15.98 21.26 9.23
N ASP A 691 -15.33 20.60 8.27
CA ASP A 691 -14.54 21.27 7.23
C ASP A 691 -13.53 22.28 7.82
N THR A 692 -12.96 21.93 8.98
CA THR A 692 -11.83 22.63 9.61
C THR A 692 -10.55 21.82 9.44
N LYS A 693 -9.38 22.42 9.69
CA LYS A 693 -8.14 21.71 10.00
C LYS A 693 -7.93 21.65 11.51
N GLY A 694 -7.17 20.66 11.98
CA GLY A 694 -6.68 20.63 13.36
C GLY A 694 -5.66 21.74 13.67
N GLY A 695 -5.45 22.00 14.95
CA GLY A 695 -4.56 23.03 15.47
C GLY A 695 -5.10 24.46 15.31
N PRO A 696 -4.26 25.50 15.45
CA PRO A 696 -2.79 25.43 15.52
C PRO A 696 -2.23 24.98 16.87
N TYR A 697 -3.01 25.08 17.96
CA TYR A 697 -2.58 24.61 19.28
C TYR A 697 -2.89 23.12 19.47
N THR A 698 -1.92 22.40 20.02
CA THR A 698 -2.05 20.98 20.36
C THR A 698 -3.15 20.78 21.41
N PRO A 699 -4.08 19.81 21.24
CA PRO A 699 -5.10 19.52 22.25
C PRO A 699 -4.51 19.10 23.60
N ASN A 700 -5.13 19.52 24.70
CA ASN A 700 -4.80 19.11 26.06
C ASN A 700 -6.06 18.97 26.94
N ASP A 701 -5.89 18.88 28.26
CA ASP A 701 -7.01 18.72 29.21
C ASP A 701 -7.91 19.94 29.38
N VAL A 702 -7.41 21.12 29.03
CA VAL A 702 -8.11 22.39 29.20
C VAL A 702 -8.78 22.82 27.90
N TYR A 703 -8.04 22.77 26.79
CA TYR A 703 -8.49 23.29 25.51
C TYR A 703 -8.00 22.47 24.33
N ALA A 704 -8.68 22.65 23.20
CA ALA A 704 -8.25 22.15 21.90
C ALA A 704 -8.49 23.24 20.85
N SER A 705 -7.89 23.12 19.67
CA SER A 705 -8.11 24.12 18.62
C SER A 705 -8.28 23.53 17.23
N THR A 706 -9.15 24.18 16.46
CA THR A 706 -9.36 23.94 15.03
C THR A 706 -9.25 25.26 14.29
N ARG A 707 -9.13 25.22 12.97
CA ARG A 707 -8.96 26.42 12.13
C ARG A 707 -9.60 26.27 10.76
N LYS A 708 -10.11 27.38 10.24
CA LYS A 708 -10.72 27.46 8.92
C LYS A 708 -10.60 28.87 8.35
N GLY A 709 -10.04 29.00 7.15
CA GLY A 709 -9.71 30.31 6.58
C GLY A 709 -9.00 31.20 7.60
N LYS A 710 -9.50 32.42 7.82
CA LYS A 710 -8.90 33.38 8.78
C LYS A 710 -9.30 33.19 10.25
N LEU A 711 -9.91 32.06 10.61
CA LEU A 711 -10.44 31.83 11.95
C LEU A 711 -9.68 30.70 12.65
N VAL A 712 -9.36 30.92 13.92
CA VAL A 712 -8.98 29.86 14.87
C VAL A 712 -10.09 29.74 15.90
N TYR A 713 -10.55 28.51 16.13
CA TYR A 713 -11.54 28.20 17.15
C TYR A 713 -10.85 27.50 18.32
N ILE A 714 -10.88 28.13 19.48
CA ILE A 714 -10.40 27.56 20.74
C ILE A 714 -11.61 26.95 21.46
N HIS A 715 -11.61 25.63 21.55
CA HIS A 715 -12.59 24.85 22.28
C HIS A 715 -12.14 24.72 23.73
N LEU A 716 -12.74 25.49 24.62
CA LEU A 716 -12.42 25.50 26.04
C LEU A 716 -13.30 24.48 26.78
N MET A 717 -12.73 23.29 27.02
CA MET A 717 -13.39 22.14 27.63
C MET A 717 -13.46 22.24 29.15
N GLN A 718 -12.50 22.96 29.76
CA GLN A 718 -12.44 23.23 31.19
C GLN A 718 -12.03 24.67 31.44
N ARG A 719 -12.49 25.28 32.54
CA ARG A 719 -12.03 26.61 32.97
C ARG A 719 -10.74 26.45 33.78
N PRO A 720 -9.56 26.85 33.27
CA PRO A 720 -8.29 26.61 33.98
C PRO A 720 -8.09 27.56 35.16
N SER A 721 -8.48 28.83 34.99
CA SER A 721 -8.34 29.90 35.98
C SER A 721 -9.23 31.09 35.59
N ASP A 722 -8.96 32.27 36.15
CA ASP A 722 -9.59 33.53 35.73
C ASP A 722 -9.05 34.05 34.38
N THR A 723 -7.97 33.48 33.86
CA THR A 723 -7.38 33.83 32.57
C THR A 723 -7.03 32.59 31.76
N LEU A 724 -7.23 32.66 30.44
CA LEU A 724 -6.64 31.74 29.48
C LEU A 724 -5.42 32.42 28.86
N THR A 725 -4.27 31.75 28.89
CA THR A 725 -3.04 32.20 28.25
C THR A 725 -2.66 31.22 27.15
N LEU A 726 -2.47 31.72 25.94
CA LEU A 726 -2.03 30.95 24.78
C LEU A 726 -0.74 31.57 24.21
N PRO A 727 0.21 30.78 23.70
CA PRO A 727 1.35 31.33 22.97
C PRO A 727 0.89 32.17 21.77
N ALA A 728 1.64 33.22 21.43
CA ALA A 728 1.35 34.01 20.23
C ALA A 728 1.43 33.17 18.94
N LEU A 729 0.58 33.50 17.96
CA LEU A 729 0.57 32.85 16.65
C LEU A 729 1.66 33.45 15.77
N ALA A 730 2.73 32.70 15.52
CA ALA A 730 3.84 33.16 14.69
C ALA A 730 3.36 33.54 13.28
N GLY A 731 3.63 34.79 12.88
CA GLY A 731 3.24 35.32 11.56
C GLY A 731 1.77 35.75 11.43
N ALA A 732 1.01 35.83 12.53
CA ALA A 732 -0.38 36.29 12.53
C ALA A 732 -0.68 37.25 13.68
N ARG A 733 -1.65 38.16 13.48
CA ARG A 733 -2.21 38.99 14.54
C ARG A 733 -3.68 38.65 14.74
N VAL A 734 -4.10 38.56 16.01
CA VAL A 734 -5.52 38.48 16.36
C VAL A 734 -6.11 39.88 16.22
N LEU A 735 -7.05 40.04 15.31
CA LEU A 735 -7.77 41.29 15.09
C LEU A 735 -8.96 41.42 16.03
N ARG A 736 -9.61 40.29 16.33
CA ARG A 736 -10.82 40.21 17.15
C ARG A 736 -10.93 38.86 17.82
N ALA A 737 -11.45 38.83 19.04
CA ALA A 737 -11.77 37.62 19.76
C ALA A 737 -13.22 37.69 20.28
N TYR A 738 -14.00 36.63 20.10
CA TYR A 738 -15.41 36.60 20.52
C TYR A 738 -15.88 35.18 20.79
N TRP A 739 -16.89 35.02 21.65
CA TRP A 739 -17.49 33.71 21.90
C TRP A 739 -18.49 33.36 20.80
N MET A 740 -18.46 32.14 20.28
CA MET A 740 -19.43 31.69 19.29
C MET A 740 -20.84 31.68 19.89
N GLY A 741 -21.79 32.39 19.27
CA GLY A 741 -23.13 32.64 19.80
C GLY A 741 -23.18 33.66 20.95
N GLY A 742 -22.08 34.35 21.25
CA GLY A 742 -21.95 35.32 22.34
C GLY A 742 -21.33 36.66 21.91
N GLY A 743 -20.80 37.39 22.89
CA GLY A 743 -20.22 38.74 22.69
C GLY A 743 -18.70 38.75 22.49
N GLU A 744 -18.17 39.96 22.29
CA GLU A 744 -16.72 40.21 22.23
C GLU A 744 -16.01 39.73 23.49
N GLN A 745 -14.79 39.22 23.30
CA GLN A 745 -13.88 38.83 24.36
C GLN A 745 -12.68 39.78 24.35
N ALA A 746 -12.47 40.50 25.45
CA ALA A 746 -11.27 41.31 25.62
C ALA A 746 -10.03 40.41 25.66
N PHE A 747 -8.93 40.88 25.06
CA PHE A 747 -7.66 40.16 25.07
C PHE A 747 -6.48 41.14 25.05
N GLN A 748 -5.34 40.66 25.53
CA GLN A 748 -4.04 41.32 25.37
C GLN A 748 -3.17 40.46 24.46
N GLN A 749 -2.44 41.10 23.54
CA GLN A 749 -1.55 40.43 22.60
C GLN A 749 -0.13 40.98 22.71
N GLY A 750 0.80 40.09 23.05
CA GLY A 750 2.25 40.31 23.04
C GLY A 750 2.94 39.00 22.69
N ASP A 751 3.91 38.55 23.49
CA ASP A 751 4.53 37.22 23.36
C ASP A 751 3.53 36.08 23.64
N ASN A 752 2.47 36.39 24.40
CA ASN A 752 1.31 35.54 24.63
C ASN A 752 0.01 36.29 24.29
N LEU A 753 -1.04 35.53 24.02
CA LEU A 753 -2.43 35.96 23.99
C LEU A 753 -3.06 35.67 25.36
N ILE A 754 -3.56 36.71 26.02
CA ILE A 754 -4.16 36.60 27.37
C ILE A 754 -5.62 37.02 27.31
N PHE A 755 -6.51 36.13 27.73
CA PHE A 755 -7.96 36.31 27.74
C PHE A 755 -8.51 36.22 29.17
N PRO A 756 -9.02 37.32 29.75
CA PRO A 756 -9.78 37.25 31.00
C PRO A 756 -11.07 36.46 30.79
N LEU A 757 -11.22 35.32 31.47
CA LEU A 757 -12.36 34.44 31.29
C LEU A 757 -13.57 34.87 32.13
N PRO A 758 -14.79 34.74 31.62
CA PRO A 758 -15.99 34.95 32.43
C PRO A 758 -16.04 33.97 33.61
N LYS A 759 -16.78 34.34 34.67
CA LYS A 759 -17.00 33.47 35.84
C LYS A 759 -17.68 32.15 35.45
N THR A 760 -18.58 32.21 34.48
CA THR A 760 -19.27 31.06 33.90
C THR A 760 -19.00 31.07 32.41
N LEU A 761 -18.48 29.96 31.89
CA LEU A 761 -18.28 29.81 30.45
C LEU A 761 -19.63 29.76 29.72
N PRO A 762 -19.71 30.26 28.47
CA PRO A 762 -20.94 30.22 27.68
C PRO A 762 -21.56 28.83 27.51
N ASP A 763 -20.73 27.79 27.54
CA ASP A 763 -21.15 26.39 27.55
C ASP A 763 -20.27 25.60 28.54
N PRO A 764 -20.87 24.78 29.42
CA PRO A 764 -20.12 24.04 30.45
C PRO A 764 -19.41 22.79 29.92
N ASN A 765 -19.75 22.30 28.72
CA ASN A 765 -19.12 21.11 28.15
C ASN A 765 -17.95 21.49 27.23
N SER A 766 -18.15 22.49 26.38
CA SER A 766 -17.07 23.10 25.58
C SER A 766 -17.54 24.44 25.03
N ALA A 767 -16.94 25.53 25.54
CA ALA A 767 -17.21 26.87 25.04
C ALA A 767 -16.21 27.23 23.93
N VAL A 768 -16.71 27.78 22.82
CA VAL A 768 -15.87 28.09 21.65
C VAL A 768 -15.53 29.58 21.60
N LEU A 769 -14.26 29.91 21.85
CA LEU A 769 -13.68 31.24 21.62
C LEU A 769 -13.12 31.31 20.21
N VAL A 770 -13.58 32.27 19.42
CA VAL A 770 -13.14 32.48 18.04
C VAL A 770 -12.11 33.60 17.99
N LEU A 771 -10.98 33.35 17.33
CA LEU A 771 -9.94 34.33 17.03
C LEU A 771 -9.96 34.62 15.53
N ALA A 772 -10.29 35.85 15.16
CA ALA A 772 -10.23 36.31 13.78
C ALA A 772 -8.86 36.92 13.51
N LEU A 773 -8.16 36.39 12.51
CA LEU A 773 -6.78 36.76 12.18
C LEU A 773 -6.70 37.68 10.96
N ASP A 774 -5.58 38.37 10.82
CA ASP A 774 -5.25 39.15 9.61
C ASP A 774 -4.87 38.27 8.41
N THR A 775 -4.33 37.08 8.68
CA THR A 775 -3.90 36.07 7.69
C THR A 775 -4.77 34.80 7.69
N ASP A 776 -4.52 33.91 6.74
CA ASP A 776 -5.13 32.58 6.68
C ASP A 776 -4.55 31.68 7.77
N ALA A 777 -5.40 31.26 8.71
CA ALA A 777 -5.03 30.43 9.84
C ALA A 777 -4.61 29.02 9.42
N GLU A 778 -5.11 28.51 8.28
CA GLU A 778 -4.81 27.16 7.79
C GLU A 778 -3.36 26.99 7.34
N GLN A 779 -2.65 28.08 7.09
CA GLN A 779 -1.24 28.10 6.68
C GLN A 779 -0.29 28.29 7.87
N LEU A 780 -0.82 28.50 9.08
CA LEU A 780 0.03 28.71 10.26
C LEU A 780 0.78 27.43 10.65
N PRO A 781 2.01 27.55 11.18
CA PRO A 781 2.67 26.43 11.81
C PRO A 781 1.88 25.98 13.06
N LEU A 782 2.08 24.72 13.45
CA LEU A 782 1.57 24.23 14.72
C LEU A 782 2.33 24.89 15.88
N VAL A 783 1.61 25.16 16.95
CA VAL A 783 2.16 25.67 18.20
C VAL A 783 2.38 24.47 19.12
N HIS A 784 3.64 24.14 19.34
CA HIS A 784 4.06 23.14 20.32
C HIS A 784 4.22 23.82 21.67
N ASP A 785 3.57 23.28 22.69
CA ASP A 785 3.76 23.76 24.06
C ASP A 785 5.21 23.50 24.47
N GLN A 786 5.92 24.49 25.01
CA GLN A 786 7.33 24.36 25.40
C GLN A 786 7.55 23.48 26.65
N HIS A 787 6.53 22.72 27.08
CA HIS A 787 6.46 22.11 28.41
C HIS A 787 6.08 20.62 28.45
N HIS A 788 6.13 19.87 27.33
CA HIS A 788 6.00 18.40 27.37
C HIS A 788 6.92 17.68 26.40
#